data_AF-A0A1F3D2U0-F1
#
_entry.id   AF-A0A1F3D2U0-F1
#
_cell.length_a   1.000
_cell.length_b   1.000
_cell.length_c   1.000
_cell.angle_alpha   90.00
_cell.angle_beta   90.00
_cell.angle_gamma   90.00
#
_symmetry.space_group_name_H-M   'P 1'
#
loop_
_entity.id
_entity.type
_entity.pdbx_description
1 polymer ?
#
loop_
_entity_poly.entity_id
_entity_poly.type
_entity_poly.pdbx_seq_one_letter_code
_entity_poly.pdbx_strand_id
1 'polypeptide(L)'
;MFPIKSPKLIFTFISFFSFCLSALESEGQYVPAQHRIPAAGEIPVSESGSYGIPGATYVLVNDIKDIKSTLFLGKDITLDLNGYTVTYADGNYGHVLNYGFEEGLTGWDISKAPGARIENTEEVHTFIGDRLLRMKAGDEITSSYIYLPVAGRSYFAMCGVTGNYYNEMGGDLNKDMRVSIYVDDEQGNEIRCITTYGDSTRVSCPIINRSTRLGGGFIFAHLNKLPAGKYRIRVKAENECLVDEIDIRPAMDVGIGIVEKTHPMGHYDHLYNRNHSAFFDYTADVSSGKPFKGIPVAEGAGTVTIKNGIIRNATIGILSWGIQSTARNVRIIMDNLKIISSGINTIAVDVPQASITNCTFDIRSPFIINRHGSEFYAVDLQGEQASEVSFCEFYGGQGCLCFKGKFSAIHHNYFVNRQTVTNHYSVMAMGDGSKIFENRFEPEIGSGIEIFRHRNIDIFNNEFHIKAAPPSCEYNDHYSTNAIRIADYGAATGSPEGSYGNRIYNNKFHITGRKFEKYPDYIPMASAFFYSASAGDNEIFGNGIIINHENPETDAEVFAFYIGNARGGRIYNNNIIANVTPIWVACSYGRAEYTKLSGNSITRAEYTVRNFKPVRMGSLEQPDYIAVGTEFRSNELTGLEFVVDETDQHHSYSVFWILKINLYDQKSRVLSGTEIKIMDRNGKEIVSQRTDNYGSLRVELPEYFADGNEKTVSTPYTIIVGKKKIVIELKKNSEIDMVVEGSVPK
;
A
#
# COMPACT_ATOMS: atom_id res chain seq x y z
N MET A 1 18.19 -24.32 74.50
CA MET A 1 19.61 -24.07 74.20
C MET A 1 19.70 -23.34 72.87
N PHE A 2 20.43 -22.21 72.87
CA PHE A 2 20.71 -21.27 71.77
C PHE A 2 21.36 -21.93 70.51
N PRO A 3 21.75 -21.18 69.46
CA PRO A 3 20.97 -20.45 68.44
C PRO A 3 21.56 -20.77 67.02
N ILE A 4 21.16 -20.09 65.93
CA ILE A 4 22.06 -19.40 64.94
C ILE A 4 21.19 -18.42 64.13
N LYS A 5 21.58 -17.14 64.10
CA LYS A 5 21.07 -16.09 63.20
C LYS A 5 22.02 -15.95 62.01
N SER A 6 21.50 -15.89 60.78
CA SER A 6 22.24 -15.53 59.56
C SER A 6 22.12 -14.03 59.25
N PRO A 7 23.09 -13.42 58.54
CA PRO A 7 23.08 -11.99 58.23
C PRO A 7 22.27 -11.70 56.95
N LYS A 8 21.56 -10.57 56.96
CA LYS A 8 20.87 -10.01 55.80
C LYS A 8 21.89 -9.36 54.86
N LEU A 9 21.98 -9.87 53.64
CA LEU A 9 22.69 -9.26 52.52
C LEU A 9 21.77 -8.19 51.90
N ILE A 10 22.20 -6.94 51.93
CA ILE A 10 21.52 -5.80 51.29
C ILE A 10 21.90 -5.82 49.81
N PHE A 11 20.96 -6.22 48.95
CA PHE A 11 21.06 -6.04 47.50
C PHE A 11 20.52 -4.65 47.15
N THR A 12 21.43 -3.74 46.78
CA THR A 12 21.08 -2.44 46.19
C THR A 12 20.60 -2.68 44.77
N PHE A 13 19.28 -2.71 44.57
CA PHE A 13 18.65 -2.63 43.25
C PHE A 13 18.86 -1.21 42.71
N ILE A 14 19.80 -1.05 41.78
CA ILE A 14 19.85 0.14 40.92
C ILE A 14 18.79 -0.05 39.86
N SER A 15 17.58 0.43 40.13
CA SER A 15 16.56 0.63 39.12
C SER A 15 17.08 1.65 38.11
N PHE A 16 17.53 1.16 36.95
CA PHE A 16 17.60 1.98 35.75
C PHE A 16 16.17 2.46 35.46
N PHE A 17 15.87 3.69 35.85
CA PHE A 17 14.70 4.43 35.42
C PHE A 17 14.82 4.56 33.91
N SER A 18 14.16 3.66 33.19
CA SER A 18 13.81 3.84 31.80
C SER A 18 13.02 5.15 31.74
N PHE A 19 13.57 6.17 31.09
CA PHE A 19 12.80 7.34 30.70
C PHE A 19 11.75 6.85 29.70
N CYS A 20 10.59 6.47 30.22
CA CYS A 20 9.36 6.40 29.46
C CYS A 20 9.06 7.82 28.97
N LEU A 21 9.51 8.15 27.76
CA LEU A 21 8.88 9.19 26.96
C LEU A 21 7.44 8.73 26.73
N SER A 22 6.59 9.26 27.59
CA SER A 22 5.15 9.15 27.61
C SER A 22 4.58 10.25 26.70
N ALA A 23 3.42 9.93 26.10
CA ALA A 23 2.55 10.76 25.27
C ALA A 23 2.94 10.95 23.78
N LEU A 24 2.73 9.90 22.97
CA LEU A 24 2.12 10.08 21.65
C LEU A 24 0.61 10.33 21.86
N GLU A 25 0.24 11.43 22.50
CA GLU A 25 -1.11 11.99 22.44
C GLU A 25 -1.03 13.26 21.62
N SER A 26 -1.19 13.09 20.31
CA SER A 26 -1.82 14.02 19.36
C SER A 26 -1.57 13.45 17.97
N GLU A 27 -2.18 12.30 17.65
CA GLU A 27 -2.66 12.13 16.28
C GLU A 27 -3.66 13.27 16.11
N GLY A 28 -3.33 14.29 15.32
CA GLY A 28 -4.30 15.34 15.04
C GLY A 28 -5.44 14.70 14.25
N GLN A 29 -6.66 14.87 14.73
CA GLN A 29 -7.87 14.26 14.15
C GLN A 29 -8.85 15.38 13.83
N TYR A 30 -9.85 15.09 13.00
CA TYR A 30 -10.99 15.99 12.87
C TYR A 30 -11.56 16.31 14.27
N VAL A 31 -11.62 17.60 14.59
CA VAL A 31 -12.25 18.10 15.82
C VAL A 31 -13.54 18.82 15.41
N PRO A 32 -14.71 18.40 15.92
CA PRO A 32 -15.96 19.10 15.70
C PRO A 32 -15.82 20.60 16.03
N ALA A 33 -15.98 21.45 15.02
CA ALA A 33 -15.92 22.89 15.20
C ALA A 33 -17.25 23.39 15.80
N GLN A 34 -17.16 24.36 16.71
CA GLN A 34 -18.36 25.05 17.20
C GLN A 34 -18.86 26.03 16.15
N HIS A 35 -20.18 26.07 15.97
CA HIS A 35 -20.83 27.06 15.13
C HIS A 35 -20.58 28.47 15.65
N ARG A 36 -20.27 29.39 14.72
CA ARG A 36 -20.18 30.83 15.00
C ARG A 36 -21.03 31.64 14.03
N ILE A 37 -21.34 32.86 14.42
CA ILE A 37 -21.95 33.85 13.52
C ILE A 37 -20.86 34.34 12.56
N PRO A 38 -21.16 34.48 11.24
CA PRO A 38 -20.22 35.09 10.30
C PRO A 38 -19.81 36.49 10.74
N ALA A 39 -18.51 36.79 10.67
CA ALA A 39 -17.92 38.08 10.98
C ALA A 39 -18.22 39.11 9.87
N ALA A 40 -17.95 40.38 10.15
CA ALA A 40 -18.08 41.44 9.15
C ALA A 40 -17.17 41.16 7.94
N GLY A 41 -17.75 41.12 6.75
CA GLY A 41 -17.03 40.83 5.50
C GLY A 41 -17.06 39.36 5.06
N GLU A 42 -17.53 38.44 5.91
CA GLU A 42 -17.80 37.06 5.53
C GLU A 42 -19.21 36.93 4.93
N ILE A 43 -19.37 36.02 3.97
CA ILE A 43 -20.63 35.81 3.25
C ILE A 43 -21.33 34.57 3.82
N PRO A 44 -22.52 34.71 4.42
CA PRO A 44 -23.28 33.56 4.90
C PRO A 44 -23.75 32.69 3.72
N VAL A 45 -23.66 31.38 3.89
CA VAL A 45 -24.13 30.39 2.91
C VAL A 45 -25.14 29.48 3.57
N SER A 46 -26.33 29.41 2.99
CA SER A 46 -27.44 28.61 3.54
C SER A 46 -28.06 27.59 2.59
N GLU A 47 -27.55 27.50 1.36
CA GLU A 47 -28.09 26.66 0.30
C GLU A 47 -26.98 26.09 -0.61
N SER A 48 -27.29 25.01 -1.34
CA SER A 48 -26.43 24.49 -2.41
C SER A 48 -26.29 25.54 -3.52
N GLY A 49 -25.16 25.52 -4.24
CA GLY A 49 -24.95 26.52 -5.29
C GLY A 49 -23.51 26.74 -5.71
N SER A 50 -23.33 27.83 -6.45
CA SER A 50 -22.06 28.26 -7.04
C SER A 50 -21.55 29.53 -6.38
N TYR A 51 -20.33 29.47 -5.84
CA TYR A 51 -19.71 30.52 -5.04
C TYR A 51 -18.36 30.87 -5.63
N GLY A 52 -18.28 32.01 -6.33
CA GLY A 52 -17.18 32.30 -7.25
C GLY A 52 -16.49 33.64 -7.08
N ILE A 53 -16.78 34.41 -6.02
CA ILE A 53 -16.20 35.75 -5.83
C ILE A 53 -14.75 35.60 -5.34
N PRO A 54 -13.73 36.00 -6.12
CA PRO A 54 -12.34 35.87 -5.70
C PRO A 54 -12.05 36.71 -4.44
N GLY A 55 -11.29 36.15 -3.51
CA GLY A 55 -10.97 36.74 -2.21
C GLY A 55 -12.07 36.62 -1.15
N ALA A 56 -13.22 36.02 -1.47
CA ALA A 56 -14.32 35.90 -0.53
C ALA A 56 -14.13 34.76 0.47
N THR A 57 -14.63 34.99 1.70
CA THR A 57 -14.81 33.97 2.73
C THR A 57 -16.29 33.65 2.86
N TYR A 58 -16.68 32.45 2.47
CA TYR A 58 -18.02 31.90 2.63
C TYR A 58 -18.09 31.09 3.92
N VAL A 59 -19.16 31.26 4.69
CA VAL A 59 -19.35 30.59 5.99
C VAL A 59 -20.73 29.96 6.02
N LEU A 60 -20.79 28.64 6.23
CA LEU A 60 -22.08 27.95 6.39
C LEU A 60 -22.79 28.43 7.65
N VAL A 61 -24.12 28.56 7.58
CA VAL A 61 -24.99 28.92 8.72
C VAL A 61 -26.01 27.83 9.08
N ASN A 62 -25.99 26.71 8.37
CA ASN A 62 -26.81 25.51 8.57
C ASN A 62 -26.19 24.34 7.78
N ASP A 63 -26.66 23.12 8.07
CA ASP A 63 -26.41 21.98 7.19
C ASP A 63 -27.05 22.23 5.82
N ILE A 64 -26.30 21.91 4.76
CA ILE A 64 -26.78 22.02 3.37
C ILE A 64 -26.78 20.64 2.73
N LYS A 65 -27.75 20.42 1.85
CA LYS A 65 -27.89 19.15 1.14
C LYS A 65 -28.43 19.35 -0.26
N ASP A 66 -27.99 18.53 -1.20
CA ASP A 66 -28.50 18.49 -2.56
C ASP A 66 -28.77 17.05 -2.99
N ILE A 67 -29.76 16.89 -3.87
CA ILE A 67 -30.10 15.59 -4.47
C ILE A 67 -29.00 15.09 -5.42
N LYS A 68 -28.16 15.99 -5.96
CA LYS A 68 -26.98 15.70 -6.81
C LYS A 68 -25.70 16.19 -6.13
N SER A 69 -24.87 16.97 -6.84
CA SER A 69 -23.71 17.67 -6.28
C SER A 69 -24.11 18.98 -5.60
N THR A 70 -23.39 19.37 -4.54
CA THR A 70 -23.88 20.40 -3.61
C THR A 70 -23.26 21.77 -3.82
N LEU A 71 -21.93 21.88 -3.90
CA LEU A 71 -21.24 23.18 -3.98
C LEU A 71 -20.26 23.23 -5.16
N PHE A 72 -20.17 24.39 -5.82
CA PHE A 72 -19.11 24.71 -6.79
C PHE A 72 -18.37 25.97 -6.38
N LEU A 73 -17.05 25.91 -6.30
CA LEU A 73 -16.20 27.03 -5.87
C LEU A 73 -15.36 27.58 -7.03
N GLY A 74 -15.22 28.91 -7.06
CA GLY A 74 -14.22 29.61 -7.88
C GLY A 74 -12.82 29.59 -7.26
N LYS A 75 -11.92 30.41 -7.82
CA LYS A 75 -10.52 30.55 -7.37
C LYS A 75 -10.39 31.63 -6.28
N ASP A 76 -9.39 31.47 -5.40
CA ASP A 76 -9.04 32.40 -4.31
C ASP A 76 -10.16 32.53 -3.26
N ILE A 77 -10.73 31.40 -2.86
CA ILE A 77 -11.89 31.34 -1.96
C ILE A 77 -11.53 30.63 -0.66
N THR A 78 -12.14 31.08 0.45
CA THR A 78 -12.23 30.29 1.67
C THR A 78 -13.69 29.87 1.90
N LEU A 79 -13.93 28.58 2.08
CA LEU A 79 -15.18 28.00 2.55
C LEU A 79 -14.98 27.43 3.95
N ASP A 80 -15.56 28.09 4.94
CA ASP A 80 -15.64 27.62 6.31
C ASP A 80 -16.98 26.89 6.51
N LEU A 81 -16.94 25.58 6.69
CA LEU A 81 -18.13 24.78 6.97
C LEU A 81 -18.67 25.05 8.38
N ASN A 82 -17.93 25.74 9.24
CA ASN A 82 -18.43 26.31 10.49
C ASN A 82 -19.13 25.29 11.40
N GLY A 83 -18.62 24.05 11.44
CA GLY A 83 -19.17 22.92 12.18
C GLY A 83 -20.36 22.21 11.50
N TYR A 84 -20.84 22.70 10.36
CA TYR A 84 -21.97 22.13 9.62
C TYR A 84 -21.55 21.05 8.62
N THR A 85 -22.56 20.38 8.06
CA THR A 85 -22.44 19.29 7.11
C THR A 85 -22.88 19.72 5.71
N VAL A 86 -22.06 19.40 4.71
CA VAL A 86 -22.40 19.40 3.29
C VAL A 86 -22.77 17.97 2.89
N THR A 87 -24.03 17.75 2.51
CA THR A 87 -24.51 16.45 2.07
C THR A 87 -24.77 16.45 0.56
N TYR A 88 -24.29 15.44 -0.16
CA TYR A 88 -24.55 15.25 -1.58
C TYR A 88 -25.24 13.91 -1.85
N ALA A 89 -25.83 13.78 -3.03
CA ALA A 89 -26.62 12.61 -3.45
C ALA A 89 -27.77 12.26 -2.49
N ASP A 90 -28.43 13.26 -1.89
CA ASP A 90 -29.57 13.09 -0.95
C ASP A 90 -30.91 12.93 -1.67
N GLY A 91 -30.95 12.09 -2.70
CA GLY A 91 -32.12 11.92 -3.57
C GLY A 91 -33.13 10.87 -3.11
N ASN A 92 -32.84 10.10 -2.04
CA ASN A 92 -33.58 8.88 -1.66
C ASN A 92 -33.61 7.84 -2.80
N TYR A 93 -32.43 7.47 -3.28
CA TYR A 93 -32.25 6.53 -4.39
C TYR A 93 -32.66 5.10 -3.99
N GLY A 94 -33.45 4.44 -4.84
CA GLY A 94 -33.75 3.02 -4.66
C GLY A 94 -32.55 2.14 -4.98
N HIS A 95 -32.51 0.97 -4.35
CA HIS A 95 -31.54 -0.09 -4.61
C HIS A 95 -32.26 -1.37 -5.02
N VAL A 96 -31.61 -2.19 -5.84
CA VAL A 96 -32.12 -3.52 -6.18
C VAL A 96 -32.19 -4.36 -4.90
N LEU A 97 -33.35 -4.97 -4.63
CA LEU A 97 -33.50 -5.86 -3.48
C LEU A 97 -32.51 -7.02 -3.63
N ASN A 98 -31.75 -7.29 -2.56
CA ASN A 98 -30.81 -8.41 -2.53
C ASN A 98 -29.82 -8.35 -3.73
N TYR A 99 -29.26 -7.17 -3.99
CA TYR A 99 -28.31 -6.94 -5.07
C TYR A 99 -27.02 -7.77 -4.94
N GLY A 100 -26.70 -8.23 -3.72
CA GLY A 100 -25.53 -9.07 -3.42
C GLY A 100 -25.84 -10.55 -3.15
N PHE A 101 -27.06 -11.00 -3.45
CA PHE A 101 -27.46 -12.42 -3.34
C PHE A 101 -27.37 -13.09 -1.95
N GLU A 102 -27.15 -12.32 -0.89
CA GLU A 102 -27.10 -12.82 0.50
C GLU A 102 -28.40 -13.48 0.97
N GLU A 103 -29.54 -13.06 0.40
CA GLU A 103 -30.86 -13.66 0.63
C GLU A 103 -31.26 -14.63 -0.49
N GLY A 104 -30.27 -15.22 -1.16
CA GLY A 104 -30.45 -16.14 -2.29
C GLY A 104 -30.95 -15.43 -3.55
N LEU A 105 -32.03 -15.95 -4.16
CA LEU A 105 -32.62 -15.40 -5.39
C LEU A 105 -33.83 -14.48 -5.15
N THR A 106 -34.03 -14.05 -3.90
CA THR A 106 -35.14 -13.18 -3.51
C THR A 106 -35.09 -11.88 -4.33
N GLY A 107 -36.21 -11.51 -4.96
CA GLY A 107 -36.31 -10.30 -5.80
C GLY A 107 -35.82 -10.44 -7.25
N TRP A 108 -35.35 -11.63 -7.66
CA TRP A 108 -34.81 -11.90 -9.00
C TRP A 108 -35.72 -12.84 -9.82
N ASP A 109 -35.96 -12.47 -11.08
CA ASP A 109 -36.56 -13.36 -12.09
C ASP A 109 -35.45 -14.11 -12.83
N ILE A 110 -35.44 -15.42 -12.64
CA ILE A 110 -34.48 -16.37 -13.22
C ILE A 110 -35.10 -17.25 -14.32
N SER A 111 -36.30 -16.91 -14.82
CA SER A 111 -37.01 -17.73 -15.83
C SER A 111 -36.22 -17.94 -17.12
N LYS A 112 -35.29 -17.03 -17.44
CA LYS A 112 -34.34 -17.13 -18.57
C LYS A 112 -32.92 -17.52 -18.15
N ALA A 113 -32.75 -18.00 -16.92
CA ALA A 113 -31.47 -18.42 -16.37
C ALA A 113 -31.58 -19.80 -15.69
N PRO A 114 -31.92 -20.87 -16.43
CA PRO A 114 -32.04 -22.21 -15.85
C PRO A 114 -30.71 -22.75 -15.27
N GLY A 115 -29.57 -22.15 -15.61
CA GLY A 115 -28.27 -22.45 -15.02
C GLY A 115 -27.93 -21.65 -13.76
N ALA A 116 -28.73 -20.65 -13.39
CA ALA A 116 -28.48 -19.78 -12.25
C ALA A 116 -28.50 -20.55 -10.92
N ARG A 117 -27.44 -20.40 -10.12
CA ARG A 117 -27.37 -20.97 -8.78
C ARG A 117 -26.54 -20.11 -7.83
N ILE A 118 -26.94 -20.11 -6.57
CA ILE A 118 -26.21 -19.43 -5.50
C ILE A 118 -25.06 -20.31 -5.05
N GLU A 119 -23.87 -19.72 -4.95
CA GLU A 119 -22.63 -20.34 -4.48
C GLU A 119 -22.15 -19.62 -3.21
N ASN A 120 -21.39 -20.32 -2.37
CA ASN A 120 -20.64 -19.67 -1.29
C ASN A 120 -19.36 -19.04 -1.87
N THR A 121 -19.12 -17.77 -1.59
CA THR A 121 -17.90 -17.04 -2.03
C THR A 121 -16.63 -17.80 -1.67
N GLU A 122 -16.55 -18.30 -0.44
CA GLU A 122 -15.40 -19.06 0.07
C GLU A 122 -15.12 -20.38 -0.67
N GLU A 123 -16.12 -20.97 -1.32
CA GLU A 123 -16.00 -22.27 -2.00
C GLU A 123 -15.63 -22.12 -3.47
N VAL A 124 -15.97 -20.98 -4.10
CA VAL A 124 -15.81 -20.80 -5.55
C VAL A 124 -14.84 -19.69 -5.94
N HIS A 125 -14.93 -18.50 -5.33
CA HIS A 125 -14.10 -17.35 -5.68
C HIS A 125 -14.29 -16.20 -4.68
N THR A 126 -13.21 -15.56 -4.22
CA THR A 126 -13.32 -14.44 -3.27
C THR A 126 -13.84 -13.16 -3.96
N PHE A 127 -14.85 -12.50 -3.38
CA PHE A 127 -15.32 -11.19 -3.83
C PHE A 127 -15.85 -10.35 -2.65
N ILE A 128 -16.98 -9.63 -2.80
CA ILE A 128 -17.47 -8.66 -1.81
C ILE A 128 -18.33 -9.34 -0.73
N GLY A 129 -19.36 -10.08 -1.13
CA GLY A 129 -20.29 -10.77 -0.24
C GLY A 129 -19.86 -12.18 0.16
N ASP A 130 -20.68 -12.83 0.99
CA ASP A 130 -20.54 -14.25 1.36
C ASP A 130 -21.18 -15.18 0.32
N ARG A 131 -22.03 -14.62 -0.56
CA ARG A 131 -22.74 -15.33 -1.64
C ARG A 131 -22.42 -14.74 -3.00
N LEU A 132 -22.36 -15.62 -4.01
CA LEU A 132 -22.26 -15.25 -5.42
C LEU A 132 -23.35 -15.93 -6.23
N LEU A 133 -23.73 -15.31 -7.35
CA LEU A 133 -24.56 -15.97 -8.35
C LEU A 133 -23.69 -16.53 -9.47
N ARG A 134 -23.71 -17.85 -9.67
CA ARG A 134 -23.18 -18.49 -10.88
C ARG A 134 -24.22 -18.47 -11.98
N MET A 135 -23.82 -18.09 -13.17
CA MET A 135 -24.63 -18.11 -14.40
C MET A 135 -23.91 -18.85 -15.51
N LYS A 136 -24.64 -19.61 -16.33
CA LYS A 136 -24.11 -20.25 -17.53
C LYS A 136 -24.18 -19.31 -18.73
N ALA A 137 -23.37 -19.59 -19.75
CA ALA A 137 -23.45 -18.88 -21.01
C ALA A 137 -24.89 -18.85 -21.56
N GLY A 138 -25.41 -17.65 -21.81
CA GLY A 138 -26.76 -17.40 -22.31
C GLY A 138 -27.83 -17.19 -21.22
N ASP A 139 -27.54 -17.48 -19.95
CA ASP A 139 -28.46 -17.18 -18.84
C ASP A 139 -28.68 -15.66 -18.74
N GLU A 140 -29.94 -15.25 -18.52
CA GLU A 140 -30.33 -13.86 -18.29
C GLU A 140 -31.20 -13.76 -17.02
N ILE A 141 -30.78 -12.93 -16.07
CA ILE A 141 -31.53 -12.61 -14.86
C ILE A 141 -32.08 -11.20 -14.91
N THR A 142 -33.23 -10.98 -14.26
CA THR A 142 -33.90 -9.68 -14.22
C THR A 142 -34.21 -9.28 -12.79
N SER A 143 -33.87 -8.05 -12.41
CA SER A 143 -34.18 -7.53 -11.08
C SER A 143 -35.64 -7.13 -10.94
N SER A 144 -36.09 -6.96 -9.70
CA SER A 144 -37.28 -6.14 -9.39
C SER A 144 -37.08 -4.68 -9.83
N TYR A 145 -38.18 -3.96 -10.05
CA TYR A 145 -38.14 -2.52 -10.33
C TYR A 145 -37.71 -1.71 -9.11
N ILE A 146 -36.84 -0.73 -9.33
CA ILE A 146 -36.42 0.25 -8.35
C ILE A 146 -36.81 1.65 -8.81
N TYR A 147 -36.97 2.59 -7.88
CA TYR A 147 -37.31 3.97 -8.20
C TYR A 147 -36.05 4.84 -8.30
N LEU A 148 -35.87 5.50 -9.44
CA LEU A 148 -34.84 6.51 -9.69
C LEU A 148 -35.49 7.90 -9.60
N PRO A 149 -35.24 8.66 -8.51
CA PRO A 149 -36.02 9.85 -8.16
C PRO A 149 -35.66 11.11 -8.96
N VAL A 150 -34.49 11.16 -9.60
CA VAL A 150 -33.96 12.38 -10.19
C VAL A 150 -33.81 12.24 -11.69
N ALA A 151 -34.57 13.04 -12.45
CA ALA A 151 -34.49 13.06 -13.89
C ALA A 151 -33.17 13.66 -14.40
N GLY A 152 -32.75 13.20 -15.58
CA GLY A 152 -31.70 13.84 -16.39
C GLY A 152 -30.31 13.85 -15.77
N ARG A 153 -30.00 12.95 -14.83
CA ARG A 153 -28.65 12.77 -14.25
C ARG A 153 -28.02 11.45 -14.69
N SER A 154 -26.74 11.30 -14.39
CA SER A 154 -25.99 10.06 -14.52
C SER A 154 -26.40 9.04 -13.45
N TYR A 155 -26.66 7.83 -13.91
CA TYR A 155 -26.74 6.59 -13.13
C TYR A 155 -25.90 5.51 -13.81
N PHE A 156 -25.35 4.59 -13.03
CA PHE A 156 -24.73 3.37 -13.55
C PHE A 156 -25.56 2.16 -13.17
N ALA A 157 -26.02 1.43 -14.19
CA ALA A 157 -26.50 0.07 -14.04
C ALA A 157 -25.28 -0.85 -14.06
N MET A 158 -24.97 -1.51 -12.95
CA MET A 158 -23.69 -2.17 -12.70
C MET A 158 -23.87 -3.64 -12.33
N CYS A 159 -22.84 -4.43 -12.61
CA CYS A 159 -22.71 -5.83 -12.24
C CYS A 159 -21.27 -6.08 -11.80
N GLY A 160 -21.08 -6.53 -10.56
CA GLY A 160 -19.81 -7.03 -10.07
C GLY A 160 -19.51 -8.38 -10.70
N VAL A 161 -18.30 -8.56 -11.20
CA VAL A 161 -17.82 -9.81 -11.80
C VAL A 161 -16.50 -10.16 -11.17
N THR A 162 -16.37 -11.39 -10.66
CA THR A 162 -15.15 -11.84 -9.97
C THR A 162 -13.97 -12.01 -10.93
N GLY A 163 -14.26 -12.25 -12.21
CA GLY A 163 -13.28 -12.70 -13.19
C GLY A 163 -12.74 -14.09 -12.87
N ASN A 164 -11.96 -14.64 -13.79
CA ASN A 164 -11.22 -15.89 -13.58
C ASN A 164 -9.84 -15.61 -12.97
N TYR A 165 -9.27 -16.59 -12.27
CA TYR A 165 -7.86 -16.51 -11.89
C TYR A 165 -6.97 -16.55 -13.13
N TYR A 166 -5.83 -15.84 -13.09
CA TYR A 166 -4.96 -15.68 -14.27
C TYR A 166 -4.46 -17.02 -14.84
N ASN A 167 -4.11 -17.93 -13.95
CA ASN A 167 -3.62 -19.27 -14.23
C ASN A 167 -4.69 -20.13 -14.92
N GLU A 168 -5.95 -20.05 -14.50
CA GLU A 168 -7.08 -20.77 -15.10
C GLU A 168 -7.36 -20.33 -16.53
N MET A 169 -7.07 -19.07 -16.86
CA MET A 169 -7.19 -18.55 -18.22
C MET A 169 -6.02 -18.97 -19.14
N GLY A 170 -4.94 -19.52 -18.58
CA GLY A 170 -3.70 -19.77 -19.32
C GLY A 170 -3.10 -18.49 -19.92
N GLY A 171 -3.28 -17.36 -19.23
CA GLY A 171 -2.80 -16.03 -19.66
C GLY A 171 -3.63 -15.32 -20.73
N ASP A 172 -4.74 -15.90 -21.21
CA ASP A 172 -5.59 -15.28 -22.24
C ASP A 172 -6.78 -14.55 -21.63
N LEU A 173 -6.68 -13.22 -21.52
CA LEU A 173 -7.73 -12.35 -20.98
C LEU A 173 -9.05 -12.40 -21.78
N ASN A 174 -9.05 -12.91 -23.01
CA ASN A 174 -10.30 -13.10 -23.76
C ASN A 174 -11.19 -14.21 -23.18
N LYS A 175 -10.61 -15.09 -22.35
CA LYS A 175 -11.32 -16.16 -21.64
C LYS A 175 -11.88 -15.71 -20.30
N ASP A 176 -11.71 -14.45 -19.92
CA ASP A 176 -12.27 -13.92 -18.69
C ASP A 176 -13.81 -13.94 -18.72
N MET A 177 -14.45 -13.79 -17.56
CA MET A 177 -15.90 -13.76 -17.42
C MET A 177 -16.48 -12.52 -18.11
N ARG A 178 -17.60 -12.72 -18.81
CA ARG A 178 -18.21 -11.69 -19.66
C ARG A 178 -19.70 -11.59 -19.45
N VAL A 179 -20.18 -10.36 -19.30
CA VAL A 179 -21.61 -10.08 -19.18
C VAL A 179 -22.03 -8.95 -20.12
N SER A 180 -23.34 -8.91 -20.36
CA SER A 180 -24.06 -7.79 -20.97
C SER A 180 -25.07 -7.23 -19.97
N ILE A 181 -25.22 -5.91 -19.93
CA ILE A 181 -26.11 -5.19 -19.02
C ILE A 181 -27.15 -4.43 -19.85
N TYR A 182 -28.42 -4.67 -19.54
CA TYR A 182 -29.58 -3.99 -20.11
C TYR A 182 -30.40 -3.37 -18.99
N VAL A 183 -31.22 -2.39 -19.35
CA VAL A 183 -32.15 -1.73 -18.42
C VAL A 183 -33.50 -1.61 -19.09
N ASP A 184 -34.57 -1.91 -18.37
CA ASP A 184 -35.94 -1.68 -18.85
C ASP A 184 -36.61 -0.56 -18.04
N ASP A 185 -37.50 0.20 -18.68
CA ASP A 185 -38.43 1.13 -18.01
C ASP A 185 -39.62 0.39 -17.38
N GLU A 186 -40.46 1.13 -16.66
CA GLU A 186 -41.63 0.56 -15.96
C GLU A 186 -42.68 -0.05 -16.89
N GLN A 187 -42.69 0.31 -18.17
CA GLN A 187 -43.53 -0.29 -19.21
C GLN A 187 -42.90 -1.57 -19.80
N GLY A 188 -41.68 -1.92 -19.39
CA GLY A 188 -40.92 -3.07 -19.88
C GLY A 188 -40.20 -2.81 -21.20
N ASN A 189 -40.08 -1.56 -21.65
CA ASN A 189 -39.30 -1.22 -22.83
C ASN A 189 -37.82 -1.17 -22.48
N GLU A 190 -36.98 -1.74 -23.35
CA GLU A 190 -35.53 -1.64 -23.20
C GLU A 190 -35.06 -0.19 -23.40
N ILE A 191 -34.27 0.30 -22.44
CA ILE A 191 -33.63 1.60 -22.47
C ILE A 191 -32.39 1.55 -23.34
N ARG A 192 -32.36 2.43 -24.35
CA ARG A 192 -31.19 2.70 -25.18
C ARG A 192 -30.67 4.11 -24.98
N CYS A 193 -29.47 4.23 -24.45
CA CYS A 193 -28.77 5.50 -24.28
C CYS A 193 -27.66 5.64 -25.32
N ILE A 194 -27.67 6.74 -26.08
CA ILE A 194 -26.57 7.17 -26.93
C ILE A 194 -25.99 8.44 -26.32
N THR A 195 -24.75 8.37 -25.89
CA THR A 195 -24.11 9.41 -25.08
C THR A 195 -22.93 10.00 -25.83
N THR A 196 -22.90 11.32 -25.92
CA THR A 196 -21.74 12.08 -26.42
C THR A 196 -20.83 12.39 -25.25
N TYR A 197 -19.61 11.86 -25.32
CA TYR A 197 -18.50 12.11 -24.41
C TYR A 197 -17.51 13.09 -25.05
N GLY A 198 -16.48 13.47 -24.29
CA GLY A 198 -15.47 14.41 -24.81
C GLY A 198 -14.65 13.89 -26.00
N ASP A 199 -14.54 12.57 -26.16
CA ASP A 199 -13.77 11.94 -27.23
C ASP A 199 -14.63 11.33 -28.36
N SER A 200 -15.90 11.02 -28.09
CA SER A 200 -16.69 10.11 -28.93
C SER A 200 -18.18 10.14 -28.60
N THR A 201 -19.02 9.65 -29.51
CA THR A 201 -20.42 9.31 -29.22
C THR A 201 -20.58 7.79 -29.24
N ARG A 202 -21.12 7.21 -28.16
CA ARG A 202 -21.21 5.75 -27.99
C ARG A 202 -22.58 5.35 -27.48
N VAL A 203 -22.98 4.11 -27.80
CA VAL A 203 -24.06 3.44 -27.06
C VAL A 203 -23.54 3.19 -25.65
N SER A 204 -24.19 3.79 -24.66
CA SER A 204 -23.80 3.67 -23.25
C SER A 204 -24.72 2.76 -22.44
N CYS A 205 -25.92 2.50 -22.96
CA CYS A 205 -26.83 1.45 -22.52
C CYS A 205 -27.57 0.90 -23.74
N PRO A 206 -27.63 -0.43 -23.94
CA PRO A 206 -26.97 -1.46 -23.13
C PRO A 206 -25.44 -1.46 -23.29
N ILE A 207 -24.75 -2.12 -22.36
CA ILE A 207 -23.35 -2.52 -22.53
C ILE A 207 -23.30 -4.00 -22.84
N ILE A 208 -22.63 -4.37 -23.94
CA ILE A 208 -22.68 -5.72 -24.47
C ILE A 208 -21.30 -6.36 -24.42
N ASN A 209 -21.27 -7.60 -23.94
CA ASN A 209 -20.13 -8.51 -24.03
C ASN A 209 -18.83 -7.86 -23.55
N ARG A 210 -18.81 -7.44 -22.28
CA ARG A 210 -17.64 -6.86 -21.62
C ARG A 210 -17.12 -7.81 -20.53
N SER A 211 -15.81 -7.74 -20.30
CA SER A 211 -15.13 -8.36 -19.15
C SER A 211 -14.48 -7.29 -18.30
N THR A 212 -14.21 -7.61 -17.04
CA THR A 212 -13.34 -6.84 -16.14
C THR A 212 -11.87 -6.94 -16.56
N ARG A 213 -10.96 -6.28 -15.85
CA ARG A 213 -9.50 -6.37 -16.12
C ARG A 213 -8.80 -7.31 -15.13
N LEU A 214 -8.65 -8.61 -15.37
CA LEU A 214 -7.99 -9.55 -14.42
C LEU A 214 -8.63 -9.46 -13.00
N GLY A 215 -8.48 -10.39 -12.05
CA GLY A 215 -8.84 -10.17 -10.63
C GLY A 215 -10.14 -9.40 -10.27
N GLY A 216 -11.20 -9.54 -11.08
CA GLY A 216 -12.53 -8.93 -10.91
C GLY A 216 -12.65 -7.42 -11.09
N GLY A 217 -13.89 -6.94 -10.96
CA GLY A 217 -14.28 -5.54 -11.17
C GLY A 217 -15.78 -5.34 -11.35
N PHE A 218 -16.15 -4.17 -11.86
CA PHE A 218 -17.53 -3.84 -12.18
C PHE A 218 -17.68 -3.49 -13.64
N ILE A 219 -18.60 -4.17 -14.32
CA ILE A 219 -19.08 -3.77 -15.64
C ILE A 219 -20.31 -2.91 -15.41
N PHE A 220 -20.47 -1.84 -16.20
CA PHE A 220 -21.62 -0.96 -16.04
C PHE A 220 -22.08 -0.36 -17.37
N ALA A 221 -23.39 -0.11 -17.47
CA ALA A 221 -24.01 0.72 -18.49
C ALA A 221 -24.27 2.11 -17.92
N HIS A 222 -23.90 3.16 -18.66
CA HIS A 222 -24.12 4.55 -18.25
C HIS A 222 -25.46 5.05 -18.78
N LEU A 223 -26.37 5.30 -17.83
CA LEU A 223 -27.69 5.87 -18.04
C LEU A 223 -27.63 7.38 -17.82
N ASN A 224 -28.18 8.16 -18.73
CA ASN A 224 -28.33 9.60 -18.58
C ASN A 224 -29.54 10.09 -19.39
N LYS A 225 -29.97 11.32 -19.12
CA LYS A 225 -31.12 11.96 -19.80
C LYS A 225 -32.43 11.17 -19.69
N LEU A 226 -32.54 10.28 -18.71
CA LEU A 226 -33.76 9.52 -18.41
C LEU A 226 -34.71 10.33 -17.52
N PRO A 227 -36.04 10.15 -17.64
CA PRO A 227 -36.98 10.71 -16.66
C PRO A 227 -36.82 10.06 -15.29
N ALA A 228 -37.29 10.73 -14.23
CA ALA A 228 -37.49 10.05 -12.95
C ALA A 228 -38.59 8.98 -13.13
N GLY A 229 -38.41 7.80 -12.53
CA GLY A 229 -39.30 6.68 -12.80
C GLY A 229 -38.81 5.36 -12.23
N LYS A 230 -39.52 4.28 -12.55
CA LYS A 230 -39.11 2.93 -12.17
C LYS A 230 -38.31 2.27 -13.29
N TYR A 231 -37.22 1.62 -12.90
CA TYR A 231 -36.32 0.93 -13.80
C TYR A 231 -35.90 -0.40 -13.19
N ARG A 232 -35.52 -1.35 -14.04
CA ARG A 232 -34.92 -2.62 -13.59
C ARG A 232 -33.73 -2.97 -14.46
N ILE A 233 -32.78 -3.68 -13.88
CA ILE A 233 -31.58 -4.15 -14.58
C ILE A 233 -31.77 -5.60 -15.03
N ARG A 234 -31.29 -5.92 -16.23
CA ARG A 234 -31.11 -7.29 -16.71
C ARG A 234 -29.65 -7.54 -16.96
N VAL A 235 -29.16 -8.68 -16.49
CA VAL A 235 -27.77 -9.12 -16.69
C VAL A 235 -27.81 -10.43 -17.44
N LYS A 236 -27.06 -10.49 -18.54
CA LYS A 236 -26.88 -11.69 -19.35
C LYS A 236 -25.44 -12.15 -19.29
N ALA A 237 -25.23 -13.42 -18.99
CA ALA A 237 -23.94 -14.08 -19.05
C ALA A 237 -23.60 -14.41 -20.51
N GLU A 238 -22.49 -13.87 -21.04
CA GLU A 238 -22.04 -14.19 -22.41
C GLU A 238 -21.17 -15.45 -22.46
N ASN A 239 -20.55 -15.79 -21.34
CA ASN A 239 -19.94 -17.08 -21.03
C ASN A 239 -20.27 -17.46 -19.58
N GLU A 240 -19.72 -18.55 -19.05
CA GLU A 240 -19.92 -18.86 -17.63
C GLU A 240 -19.28 -17.78 -16.75
N CYS A 241 -20.04 -17.28 -15.76
CA CYS A 241 -19.57 -16.22 -14.88
C CYS A 241 -20.10 -16.34 -13.45
N LEU A 242 -19.36 -15.73 -12.52
CA LEU A 242 -19.76 -15.45 -11.15
C LEU A 242 -20.01 -13.95 -11.00
N VAL A 243 -21.20 -13.59 -10.55
CA VAL A 243 -21.64 -12.21 -10.44
C VAL A 243 -22.16 -11.87 -9.05
N ASP A 244 -22.06 -10.60 -8.69
CA ASP A 244 -22.44 -10.03 -7.40
C ASP A 244 -22.76 -8.53 -7.54
N GLU A 245 -23.30 -7.90 -6.50
CA GLU A 245 -23.48 -6.44 -6.38
C GLU A 245 -24.14 -5.80 -7.63
N ILE A 246 -25.25 -6.39 -8.09
CA ILE A 246 -25.97 -5.96 -9.29
C ILE A 246 -27.03 -4.90 -8.93
N ASP A 247 -26.83 -3.67 -9.37
CA ASP A 247 -27.65 -2.53 -8.93
C ASP A 247 -27.73 -1.40 -9.97
N ILE A 248 -28.55 -0.38 -9.74
CA ILE A 248 -28.53 0.90 -10.47
C ILE A 248 -28.32 2.04 -9.48
N ARG A 249 -27.13 2.65 -9.51
CA ARG A 249 -26.70 3.64 -8.51
C ARG A 249 -26.51 5.03 -9.10
N PRO A 250 -26.75 6.12 -8.32
CA PRO A 250 -26.37 7.47 -8.72
C PRO A 250 -24.86 7.54 -8.90
N ALA A 251 -24.44 8.19 -9.99
CA ALA A 251 -23.04 8.29 -10.36
C ALA A 251 -22.58 9.73 -10.57
N MET A 252 -21.28 9.97 -10.36
CA MET A 252 -20.57 11.21 -10.67
C MET A 252 -21.00 12.46 -9.87
N ASP A 253 -21.53 12.26 -8.66
CA ASP A 253 -21.80 13.38 -7.75
C ASP A 253 -20.53 13.83 -7.02
N VAL A 254 -20.50 15.13 -6.71
CA VAL A 254 -19.45 15.75 -5.89
C VAL A 254 -20.06 16.54 -4.72
N GLY A 255 -19.48 16.43 -3.52
CA GLY A 255 -19.81 17.33 -2.42
C GLY A 255 -19.44 18.77 -2.74
N ILE A 256 -18.16 18.99 -3.09
CA ILE A 256 -17.59 20.29 -3.45
C ILE A 256 -16.73 20.16 -4.73
N GLY A 257 -17.13 20.85 -5.80
CA GLY A 257 -16.42 20.89 -7.07
C GLY A 257 -15.63 22.18 -7.31
N ILE A 258 -14.41 22.08 -7.81
CA ILE A 258 -13.58 23.22 -8.26
C ILE A 258 -13.17 23.00 -9.72
N VAL A 259 -13.76 23.75 -10.64
CA VAL A 259 -13.75 23.43 -12.07
C VAL A 259 -12.90 24.42 -12.86
N GLU A 260 -11.82 23.95 -13.50
CA GLU A 260 -11.19 24.69 -14.60
C GLU A 260 -11.87 24.32 -15.93
N LYS A 261 -11.97 23.02 -16.17
CA LYS A 261 -12.76 22.42 -17.25
C LYS A 261 -13.35 21.09 -16.79
N THR A 262 -14.42 20.65 -17.42
CA THR A 262 -14.97 19.32 -17.17
C THR A 262 -14.19 18.26 -17.95
N HIS A 263 -14.19 17.04 -17.44
CA HIS A 263 -13.69 15.85 -18.16
C HIS A 263 -14.90 14.93 -18.41
N PRO A 264 -15.67 15.16 -19.48
CA PRO A 264 -16.93 14.47 -19.74
C PRO A 264 -16.70 13.04 -20.28
N MET A 265 -16.05 12.22 -19.44
CA MET A 265 -15.85 10.79 -19.59
C MET A 265 -16.80 10.06 -18.66
N GLY A 266 -17.10 8.79 -18.94
CA GLY A 266 -18.13 8.07 -18.17
C GLY A 266 -18.62 6.76 -18.78
N HIS A 267 -18.17 6.43 -20.00
CA HIS A 267 -18.37 5.10 -20.58
C HIS A 267 -17.52 4.05 -19.84
N TYR A 268 -17.97 2.79 -19.80
CA TYR A 268 -17.18 1.67 -19.25
C TYR A 268 -15.75 1.65 -19.77
N ASP A 269 -15.59 1.66 -21.10
CA ASP A 269 -14.29 1.66 -21.76
C ASP A 269 -13.41 2.89 -21.38
N HIS A 270 -13.97 4.00 -20.90
CA HIS A 270 -13.16 5.15 -20.43
C HIS A 270 -12.48 4.82 -19.11
N LEU A 271 -13.22 4.30 -18.12
CA LEU A 271 -12.64 3.91 -16.83
C LEU A 271 -11.77 2.66 -16.95
N TYR A 272 -12.14 1.73 -17.84
CA TYR A 272 -11.29 0.60 -18.20
C TYR A 272 -9.94 1.06 -18.75
N ASN A 273 -9.90 2.16 -19.49
CA ASN A 273 -8.69 2.77 -20.04
C ASN A 273 -8.08 3.86 -19.16
N ARG A 274 -8.56 4.01 -17.92
CA ARG A 274 -8.05 4.97 -16.93
C ARG A 274 -8.18 6.43 -17.35
N ASN A 275 -9.17 6.75 -18.18
CA ASN A 275 -9.49 8.14 -18.50
C ASN A 275 -10.13 8.81 -17.27
N HIS A 276 -9.61 9.97 -16.90
CA HIS A 276 -10.18 10.78 -15.82
C HIS A 276 -11.60 11.26 -16.20
N SER A 277 -12.57 11.03 -15.30
CA SER A 277 -13.95 11.50 -15.39
C SER A 277 -14.19 12.54 -14.30
N ALA A 278 -14.70 13.71 -14.69
CA ALA A 278 -15.00 14.80 -13.77
C ALA A 278 -16.14 15.66 -14.33
N PHE A 279 -17.16 15.90 -13.51
CA PHE A 279 -18.25 16.85 -13.80
C PHE A 279 -19.03 16.58 -15.10
N PHE A 280 -19.25 15.30 -15.46
CA PHE A 280 -19.99 14.93 -16.68
C PHE A 280 -21.36 15.61 -16.75
N ASP A 281 -22.18 15.47 -15.71
CA ASP A 281 -23.53 16.05 -15.60
C ASP A 281 -23.54 17.59 -15.57
N TYR A 282 -22.38 18.23 -15.45
CA TYR A 282 -22.22 19.68 -15.33
C TYR A 282 -21.53 20.28 -16.56
N THR A 283 -21.47 19.52 -17.67
CA THR A 283 -20.82 19.92 -18.92
C THR A 283 -21.82 20.51 -19.92
N ALA A 284 -21.59 21.75 -20.35
CA ALA A 284 -22.39 22.41 -21.39
C ALA A 284 -21.94 22.03 -22.81
N ASP A 285 -20.63 21.91 -23.02
CA ASP A 285 -20.04 21.52 -24.30
C ASP A 285 -18.97 20.46 -24.04
N VAL A 286 -19.29 19.24 -24.45
CA VAL A 286 -18.46 18.06 -24.24
C VAL A 286 -17.15 18.10 -25.02
N SER A 287 -17.11 18.79 -26.17
CA SER A 287 -15.91 18.85 -27.02
C SER A 287 -14.80 19.71 -26.42
N SER A 288 -15.19 20.79 -25.73
CA SER A 288 -14.27 21.71 -25.06
C SER A 288 -14.13 21.44 -23.55
N GLY A 289 -15.02 20.62 -22.98
CA GLY A 289 -15.12 20.46 -21.53
C GLY A 289 -15.62 21.71 -20.82
N LYS A 290 -16.44 22.53 -21.50
CA LYS A 290 -16.95 23.77 -20.93
C LYS A 290 -18.05 23.46 -19.91
N PRO A 291 -17.98 23.97 -18.66
CA PRO A 291 -19.04 23.76 -17.67
C PRO A 291 -20.31 24.57 -17.99
N PHE A 292 -21.43 24.22 -17.34
CA PHE A 292 -22.67 24.99 -17.43
C PHE A 292 -22.52 26.45 -16.97
N LYS A 293 -23.33 27.32 -17.59
CA LYS A 293 -23.43 28.72 -17.17
C LYS A 293 -23.87 28.78 -15.72
N GLY A 294 -23.10 29.48 -14.88
CA GLY A 294 -23.33 29.61 -13.45
C GLY A 294 -22.25 28.94 -12.60
N ILE A 295 -21.58 27.91 -13.13
CA ILE A 295 -20.43 27.29 -12.46
C ILE A 295 -19.20 28.18 -12.64
N PRO A 296 -18.54 28.60 -11.55
CA PRO A 296 -17.34 29.42 -11.63
C PRO A 296 -16.19 28.62 -12.24
N VAL A 297 -15.42 29.26 -13.12
CA VAL A 297 -14.23 28.68 -13.74
C VAL A 297 -12.99 29.12 -12.94
N ALA A 298 -12.30 28.16 -12.34
CA ALA A 298 -11.11 28.36 -11.51
C ALA A 298 -9.83 28.18 -12.34
N GLU A 299 -9.50 29.14 -13.21
CA GLU A 299 -8.33 29.10 -14.08
C GLU A 299 -7.13 29.88 -13.50
N GLY A 300 -5.92 29.39 -13.77
CA GLY A 300 -4.67 30.04 -13.37
C GLY A 300 -4.23 29.74 -11.92
N ALA A 301 -3.17 30.40 -11.49
CA ALA A 301 -2.62 30.21 -10.14
C ALA A 301 -3.54 30.81 -9.07
N GLY A 302 -3.75 30.07 -7.97
CA GLY A 302 -4.54 30.54 -6.84
C GLY A 302 -4.72 29.47 -5.76
N THR A 303 -5.59 29.76 -4.79
CA THR A 303 -5.86 28.85 -3.67
C THR A 303 -7.35 28.70 -3.40
N VAL A 304 -7.79 27.52 -2.95
CA VAL A 304 -9.13 27.32 -2.37
C VAL A 304 -8.98 26.63 -1.03
N THR A 305 -9.46 27.26 0.03
CA THR A 305 -9.42 26.73 1.40
C THR A 305 -10.80 26.20 1.77
N ILE A 306 -10.87 24.96 2.29
CA ILE A 306 -12.10 24.33 2.78
C ILE A 306 -11.81 23.82 4.20
N LYS A 307 -12.62 24.22 5.20
CA LYS A 307 -12.32 23.87 6.60
C LYS A 307 -13.52 23.68 7.51
N ASN A 308 -13.28 23.06 8.67
CA ASN A 308 -14.15 23.02 9.85
C ASN A 308 -15.54 22.39 9.63
N GLY A 309 -15.65 21.15 9.16
CA GLY A 309 -16.97 20.50 9.08
C GLY A 309 -16.96 19.15 8.40
N ILE A 310 -18.15 18.71 7.99
CA ILE A 310 -18.38 17.37 7.46
C ILE A 310 -18.83 17.45 5.99
N ILE A 311 -18.27 16.59 5.15
CA ILE A 311 -18.78 16.32 3.79
C ILE A 311 -19.26 14.87 3.76
N ARG A 312 -20.51 14.64 3.35
CA ARG A 312 -21.14 13.32 3.43
C ARG A 312 -21.86 12.95 2.14
N ASN A 313 -21.61 11.74 1.67
CA ASN A 313 -22.47 11.06 0.72
C ASN A 313 -23.72 10.52 1.44
N ALA A 314 -24.92 10.91 1.01
CA ALA A 314 -26.17 10.45 1.62
C ALA A 314 -26.58 9.02 1.22
N THR A 315 -26.01 8.48 0.14
CA THR A 315 -26.45 7.22 -0.47
C THR A 315 -25.25 6.33 -0.81
N ILE A 316 -25.49 5.03 -0.93
CA ILE A 316 -24.48 4.11 -1.48
C ILE A 316 -24.37 4.42 -2.98
N GLY A 317 -23.29 5.11 -3.37
CA GLY A 317 -23.09 5.60 -4.73
C GLY A 317 -22.17 4.72 -5.57
N ILE A 318 -21.86 5.20 -6.77
CA ILE A 318 -20.76 4.69 -7.59
C ILE A 318 -20.01 5.84 -8.26
N LEU A 319 -18.67 5.82 -8.24
CA LEU A 319 -17.83 6.85 -8.85
C LEU A 319 -18.27 8.27 -8.41
N SER A 320 -18.09 8.58 -7.13
CA SER A 320 -18.49 9.86 -6.52
C SER A 320 -17.38 10.40 -5.63
N TRP A 321 -17.43 11.70 -5.36
CA TRP A 321 -16.35 12.42 -4.70
C TRP A 321 -16.84 13.32 -3.55
N GLY A 322 -16.13 13.34 -2.43
CA GLY A 322 -16.32 14.39 -1.42
C GLY A 322 -15.90 15.75 -1.99
N ILE A 323 -14.67 15.84 -2.48
CA ILE A 323 -14.09 16.99 -3.15
C ILE A 323 -13.47 16.54 -4.47
N GLN A 324 -13.80 17.22 -5.56
CA GLN A 324 -13.15 17.02 -6.86
C GLN A 324 -12.66 18.35 -7.43
N SER A 325 -11.47 18.35 -8.03
CA SER A 325 -10.96 19.51 -8.76
C SER A 325 -10.28 19.13 -10.07
N THR A 326 -10.55 19.91 -11.11
CA THR A 326 -9.80 19.85 -12.37
C THR A 326 -8.87 21.06 -12.57
N ALA A 327 -8.82 21.97 -11.59
CA ALA A 327 -8.06 23.22 -11.65
C ALA A 327 -6.58 23.00 -11.35
N ARG A 328 -5.77 22.79 -12.41
CA ARG A 328 -4.40 22.28 -12.31
C ARG A 328 -3.46 23.18 -11.51
N ASN A 329 -3.70 24.49 -11.57
CA ASN A 329 -2.86 25.51 -10.96
C ASN A 329 -3.46 26.10 -9.67
N VAL A 330 -4.58 25.58 -9.19
CA VAL A 330 -5.20 25.99 -7.93
C VAL A 330 -4.81 25.00 -6.84
N ARG A 331 -4.18 25.49 -5.77
CA ARG A 331 -3.87 24.67 -4.60
C ARG A 331 -5.09 24.58 -3.69
N ILE A 332 -5.48 23.36 -3.36
CA ILE A 332 -6.54 23.11 -2.39
C ILE A 332 -5.94 23.02 -0.99
N ILE A 333 -6.49 23.77 -0.04
CA ILE A 333 -6.10 23.73 1.37
C ILE A 333 -7.27 23.15 2.15
N MET A 334 -7.05 22.03 2.83
CA MET A 334 -8.03 21.33 3.64
C MET A 334 -7.57 21.33 5.09
N ASP A 335 -8.42 21.81 6.00
CA ASP A 335 -8.11 21.83 7.43
C ASP A 335 -9.34 21.46 8.27
N ASN A 336 -9.19 20.52 9.18
CA ASN A 336 -10.24 20.13 10.11
C ASN A 336 -11.54 19.69 9.41
N LEU A 337 -11.44 18.75 8.47
CA LEU A 337 -12.58 18.19 7.72
C LEU A 337 -12.79 16.71 8.03
N LYS A 338 -14.05 16.28 8.05
CA LYS A 338 -14.41 14.86 7.99
C LYS A 338 -15.16 14.56 6.71
N ILE A 339 -14.68 13.60 5.91
CA ILE A 339 -15.35 13.15 4.70
C ILE A 339 -15.83 11.72 4.88
N ILE A 340 -17.13 11.48 4.63
CA ILE A 340 -17.78 10.19 4.77
C ILE A 340 -18.40 9.81 3.43
N SER A 341 -18.02 8.66 2.88
CA SER A 341 -18.62 8.15 1.65
C SER A 341 -18.71 6.62 1.62
N SER A 342 -19.70 6.09 0.90
CA SER A 342 -19.90 4.65 0.74
C SER A 342 -20.34 4.28 -0.68
N GLY A 343 -19.97 3.09 -1.12
CA GLY A 343 -20.28 2.54 -2.43
C GLY A 343 -19.03 2.25 -3.27
N ILE A 344 -19.22 1.87 -4.54
CA ILE A 344 -18.12 1.42 -5.40
C ILE A 344 -17.36 2.62 -5.97
N ASN A 345 -16.03 2.61 -5.94
CA ASN A 345 -15.22 3.74 -6.46
C ASN A 345 -15.59 5.09 -5.82
N THR A 346 -15.93 5.10 -4.53
CA THR A 346 -16.19 6.37 -3.84
C THR A 346 -14.91 6.95 -3.24
N ILE A 347 -14.66 8.22 -3.52
CA ILE A 347 -13.39 8.91 -3.25
C ILE A 347 -13.67 10.09 -2.33
N ALA A 348 -12.79 10.34 -1.37
CA ALA A 348 -12.90 11.52 -0.53
C ALA A 348 -12.42 12.76 -1.27
N VAL A 349 -11.23 12.68 -1.88
CA VAL A 349 -10.54 13.82 -2.51
C VAL A 349 -9.90 13.37 -3.82
N ASP A 350 -10.21 14.08 -4.91
CA ASP A 350 -9.59 13.91 -6.22
C ASP A 350 -9.20 15.30 -6.76
N VAL A 351 -7.94 15.68 -6.56
CA VAL A 351 -7.46 17.04 -6.86
C VAL A 351 -6.03 17.03 -7.41
N PRO A 352 -5.60 18.05 -8.17
CA PRO A 352 -4.23 18.09 -8.69
C PRO A 352 -3.17 18.25 -7.60
N GLN A 353 -3.40 19.09 -6.59
CA GLN A 353 -2.45 19.31 -5.49
C GLN A 353 -3.17 19.84 -4.27
N ALA A 354 -2.68 19.47 -3.08
CA ALA A 354 -3.28 19.92 -1.83
C ALA A 354 -2.29 20.06 -0.67
N SER A 355 -2.68 20.88 0.30
CA SER A 355 -2.21 20.83 1.69
C SER A 355 -3.38 20.37 2.55
N ILE A 356 -3.28 19.18 3.14
CA ILE A 356 -4.34 18.53 3.91
C ILE A 356 -3.86 18.34 5.35
N THR A 357 -4.59 18.89 6.32
CA THR A 357 -4.25 18.78 7.74
C THR A 357 -5.48 18.54 8.61
N ASN A 358 -5.32 17.79 9.71
CA ASN A 358 -6.38 17.55 10.71
C ASN A 358 -7.67 16.94 10.11
N CYS A 359 -7.57 16.09 9.09
CA CYS A 359 -8.73 15.55 8.39
C CYS A 359 -8.98 14.08 8.73
N THR A 360 -10.24 13.66 8.70
CA THR A 360 -10.63 12.24 8.80
C THR A 360 -11.37 11.81 7.54
N PHE A 361 -10.96 10.70 6.94
CA PHE A 361 -11.56 10.11 5.75
C PHE A 361 -12.16 8.74 6.12
N ASP A 362 -13.49 8.62 6.12
CA ASP A 362 -14.22 7.36 6.37
C ASP A 362 -14.86 6.89 5.06
N ILE A 363 -14.16 6.01 4.35
CA ILE A 363 -14.50 5.60 2.99
C ILE A 363 -14.82 4.12 2.94
N ARG A 364 -16.11 3.81 2.76
CA ARG A 364 -16.62 2.44 2.67
C ARG A 364 -16.78 2.04 1.21
N SER A 365 -15.65 1.78 0.55
CA SER A 365 -15.60 1.26 -0.82
C SER A 365 -15.16 -0.19 -0.80
N PRO A 366 -16.10 -1.17 -0.83
CA PRO A 366 -15.76 -2.59 -0.68
C PRO A 366 -14.97 -3.17 -1.87
N PHE A 367 -14.97 -2.46 -3.00
CA PHE A 367 -14.24 -2.83 -4.21
C PHE A 367 -14.12 -1.64 -5.17
N ILE A 368 -13.47 -1.84 -6.32
CA ILE A 368 -13.31 -0.84 -7.37
C ILE A 368 -13.63 -1.38 -8.78
N ILE A 369 -14.05 -0.49 -9.67
CA ILE A 369 -14.36 -0.73 -11.08
C ILE A 369 -13.15 -1.31 -11.82
N ASN A 370 -11.96 -0.75 -11.58
CA ASN A 370 -10.72 -1.14 -12.26
C ASN A 370 -9.52 -0.96 -11.32
N ARG A 371 -8.84 -2.06 -10.97
CA ARG A 371 -7.66 -2.03 -10.08
C ARG A 371 -6.30 -1.85 -10.75
N HIS A 372 -6.21 -1.76 -12.08
CA HIS A 372 -4.92 -1.58 -12.75
C HIS A 372 -4.50 -0.11 -12.89
N GLY A 373 -5.19 0.77 -12.17
CA GLY A 373 -4.90 2.19 -12.05
C GLY A 373 -4.28 2.53 -10.71
N SER A 374 -3.50 3.61 -10.68
CA SER A 374 -3.17 4.30 -9.42
C SER A 374 -4.19 5.40 -9.09
N GLU A 375 -5.26 5.50 -9.91
CA GLU A 375 -6.45 6.27 -9.64
C GLU A 375 -7.36 5.52 -8.65
N PHE A 376 -8.31 6.22 -8.03
CA PHE A 376 -9.34 5.63 -7.13
C PHE A 376 -8.88 5.24 -5.71
N TYR A 377 -7.83 5.89 -5.22
CA TYR A 377 -7.54 5.93 -3.79
C TYR A 377 -8.54 6.86 -3.08
N ALA A 378 -8.75 6.68 -1.78
CA ALA A 378 -9.63 7.56 -0.99
C ALA A 378 -9.21 9.04 -1.12
N VAL A 379 -7.91 9.31 -1.18
CA VAL A 379 -7.32 10.60 -1.56
C VAL A 379 -6.36 10.39 -2.73
N ASP A 380 -6.68 10.99 -3.88
CA ASP A 380 -5.85 10.96 -5.10
C ASP A 380 -5.35 12.37 -5.45
N LEU A 381 -4.05 12.59 -5.30
CA LEU A 381 -3.35 13.84 -5.61
C LEU A 381 -2.62 13.71 -6.95
N GLN A 382 -3.32 14.10 -8.01
CA GLN A 382 -3.00 13.69 -9.38
C GLN A 382 -1.92 14.52 -10.09
N GLY A 383 -1.63 15.71 -9.61
CA GLY A 383 -0.75 16.67 -10.25
C GLY A 383 0.73 16.47 -9.92
N GLU A 384 1.58 17.19 -10.62
CA GLU A 384 3.05 17.10 -10.51
C GLU A 384 3.63 18.00 -9.40
N GLN A 385 2.82 18.91 -8.86
CA GLN A 385 3.25 19.85 -7.82
C GLN A 385 3.22 19.20 -6.44
N ALA A 386 4.17 19.58 -5.59
CA ALA A 386 4.32 19.05 -4.23
C ALA A 386 3.03 19.23 -3.40
N SER A 387 2.63 18.16 -2.73
CA SER A 387 1.50 18.15 -1.79
C SER A 387 1.98 17.80 -0.38
N GLU A 388 1.17 18.17 0.61
CA GLU A 388 1.43 17.86 2.01
C GLU A 388 0.16 17.25 2.62
N VAL A 389 0.32 16.12 3.31
CA VAL A 389 -0.77 15.45 4.03
C VAL A 389 -0.28 15.14 5.43
N SER A 390 -0.90 15.75 6.43
CA SER A 390 -0.43 15.64 7.81
C SER A 390 -1.55 15.56 8.82
N PHE A 391 -1.32 14.89 9.95
CA PHE A 391 -2.29 14.83 11.05
C PHE A 391 -3.68 14.41 10.54
N CYS A 392 -3.75 13.36 9.72
CA CYS A 392 -4.99 12.85 9.17
C CYS A 392 -5.22 11.39 9.52
N GLU A 393 -6.49 10.99 9.53
CA GLU A 393 -6.92 9.60 9.71
C GLU A 393 -7.61 9.08 8.46
N PHE A 394 -7.26 7.86 8.07
CA PHE A 394 -7.84 7.19 6.92
C PHE A 394 -8.44 5.86 7.36
N TYR A 395 -9.75 5.71 7.18
CA TYR A 395 -10.49 4.49 7.49
C TYR A 395 -11.12 3.92 6.22
N GLY A 396 -10.80 2.67 5.95
CA GLY A 396 -11.28 1.93 4.79
C GLY A 396 -10.63 2.38 3.48
N GLY A 397 -11.42 2.39 2.42
CA GLY A 397 -10.95 2.47 1.04
C GLY A 397 -10.28 1.19 0.58
N GLN A 398 -10.04 1.09 -0.73
CA GLN A 398 -9.17 0.04 -1.27
C GLN A 398 -7.69 0.41 -1.11
N GLY A 399 -7.39 1.71 -1.21
CA GLY A 399 -6.13 2.34 -0.82
C GLY A 399 -6.43 3.73 -0.26
N CYS A 400 -5.61 4.22 0.67
CA CYS A 400 -5.94 5.45 1.40
C CYS A 400 -5.47 6.71 0.66
N LEU A 401 -4.20 6.75 0.25
CA LEU A 401 -3.58 7.94 -0.37
C LEU A 401 -2.68 7.60 -1.56
N CYS A 402 -2.87 8.29 -2.68
CA CYS A 402 -1.95 8.32 -3.81
C CYS A 402 -1.47 9.76 -4.04
N PHE A 403 -0.16 9.95 -4.23
CA PHE A 403 0.41 11.26 -4.56
C PHE A 403 1.44 11.17 -5.67
N LYS A 404 1.33 12.06 -6.67
CA LYS A 404 2.20 12.09 -7.86
C LYS A 404 3.17 13.28 -7.88
N GLY A 405 2.92 14.27 -7.02
CA GLY A 405 3.75 15.47 -6.91
C GLY A 405 5.13 15.19 -6.34
N LYS A 406 6.17 15.69 -7.00
CA LYS A 406 7.56 15.57 -6.50
C LYS A 406 7.74 16.36 -5.21
N PHE A 407 8.66 15.92 -4.36
CA PHE A 407 8.99 16.58 -3.08
C PHE A 407 7.77 16.75 -2.15
N SER A 408 6.81 15.82 -2.22
CA SER A 408 5.65 15.81 -1.33
C SER A 408 6.05 15.34 0.08
N ALA A 409 5.25 15.70 1.09
CA ALA A 409 5.48 15.34 2.48
C ALA A 409 4.23 14.69 3.08
N ILE A 410 4.36 13.45 3.54
CA ILE A 410 3.26 12.67 4.15
C ILE A 410 3.68 12.31 5.58
N HIS A 411 3.06 12.90 6.61
CA HIS A 411 3.52 12.68 7.98
C HIS A 411 2.49 12.80 9.09
N HIS A 412 2.72 12.12 10.22
CA HIS A 412 1.83 12.19 11.39
C HIS A 412 0.40 11.73 11.09
N ASN A 413 0.22 10.81 10.14
CA ASN A 413 -1.08 10.26 9.76
C ASN A 413 -1.29 8.85 10.32
N TYR A 414 -2.56 8.46 10.45
CA TYR A 414 -2.99 7.11 10.80
C TYR A 414 -3.75 6.46 9.62
N PHE A 415 -3.27 5.31 9.16
CA PHE A 415 -3.83 4.59 8.01
C PHE A 415 -4.40 3.23 8.40
N VAL A 416 -5.72 3.07 8.23
CA VAL A 416 -6.49 1.84 8.46
C VAL A 416 -7.15 1.42 7.15
N ASN A 417 -6.32 0.95 6.21
CA ASN A 417 -6.77 0.51 4.90
C ASN A 417 -7.60 -0.79 4.97
N ARG A 418 -8.54 -0.99 4.04
CA ARG A 418 -9.31 -2.23 3.88
C ARG A 418 -9.23 -2.72 2.44
N GLN A 419 -8.01 -3.07 2.04
CA GLN A 419 -7.64 -3.55 0.72
C GLN A 419 -8.19 -4.95 0.44
N THR A 420 -9.22 -5.07 -0.39
CA THR A 420 -9.74 -6.34 -0.93
C THR A 420 -9.27 -6.59 -2.37
N VAL A 421 -8.69 -5.58 -3.02
CA VAL A 421 -8.05 -5.66 -4.36
C VAL A 421 -6.53 -5.57 -4.26
N THR A 422 -5.80 -6.23 -5.14
CA THR A 422 -4.33 -6.17 -5.14
C THR A 422 -3.81 -4.76 -5.51
N ASN A 423 -2.61 -4.43 -5.03
CA ASN A 423 -1.82 -3.23 -5.35
C ASN A 423 -2.45 -1.89 -4.90
N HIS A 424 -3.50 -1.91 -4.08
CA HIS A 424 -4.04 -0.70 -3.46
C HIS A 424 -3.49 -0.56 -2.04
N TYR A 425 -2.25 -0.11 -1.94
CA TYR A 425 -1.56 0.05 -0.66
C TYR A 425 -2.21 1.16 0.17
N SER A 426 -1.91 1.24 1.47
CA SER A 426 -2.33 2.38 2.29
C SER A 426 -1.82 3.69 1.66
N VAL A 427 -0.57 3.68 1.19
CA VAL A 427 0.02 4.78 0.42
C VAL A 427 0.68 4.28 -0.87
N MET A 428 0.31 4.87 -2.00
CA MET A 428 1.03 4.75 -3.27
C MET A 428 1.93 5.98 -3.46
N ALA A 429 3.24 5.77 -3.37
CA ALA A 429 4.25 6.83 -3.42
C ALA A 429 4.73 7.05 -4.86
N MET A 430 4.20 8.09 -5.53
CA MET A 430 4.50 8.39 -6.93
C MET A 430 5.23 9.73 -7.18
N GLY A 431 5.71 10.37 -6.12
CA GLY A 431 6.45 11.64 -6.21
C GLY A 431 7.93 11.45 -5.92
N ASP A 432 8.80 11.60 -6.92
CA ASP A 432 10.26 11.58 -6.71
C ASP A 432 10.70 12.61 -5.65
N GLY A 433 11.68 12.26 -4.82
CA GLY A 433 12.23 13.18 -3.81
C GLY A 433 11.32 13.44 -2.61
N SER A 434 10.22 12.70 -2.47
CA SER A 434 9.23 12.88 -1.41
C SER A 434 9.65 12.26 -0.07
N LYS A 435 8.97 12.64 1.00
CA LYS A 435 9.22 12.15 2.35
C LYS A 435 7.94 11.57 2.96
N ILE A 436 8.05 10.41 3.59
CA ILE A 436 6.97 9.75 4.32
C ILE A 436 7.47 9.43 5.74
N PHE A 437 7.00 10.13 6.76
CA PHE A 437 7.58 10.01 8.10
C PHE A 437 6.61 10.19 9.27
N GLU A 438 6.92 9.59 10.41
CA GLU A 438 6.10 9.71 11.64
C GLU A 438 4.63 9.28 11.43
N ASN A 439 4.34 8.36 10.50
CA ASN A 439 3.00 7.82 10.28
C ASN A 439 2.84 6.46 10.97
N ARG A 440 1.59 6.08 11.24
CA ARG A 440 1.21 4.76 11.71
C ARG A 440 0.33 4.05 10.67
N PHE A 441 0.74 2.85 10.28
CA PHE A 441 0.05 1.99 9.32
C PHE A 441 -0.46 0.75 10.03
N GLU A 442 -1.77 0.58 10.12
CA GLU A 442 -2.43 -0.54 10.76
C GLU A 442 -3.66 -0.95 9.93
N PRO A 443 -3.46 -1.45 8.70
CA PRO A 443 -4.57 -1.85 7.85
C PRO A 443 -5.38 -2.98 8.48
N GLU A 444 -6.71 -2.93 8.31
CA GLU A 444 -7.60 -4.05 8.64
C GLU A 444 -7.26 -5.25 7.75
N ILE A 445 -7.08 -4.98 6.46
CA ILE A 445 -6.61 -5.90 5.43
C ILE A 445 -5.77 -5.06 4.47
N GLY A 446 -4.54 -5.49 4.17
CA GLY A 446 -3.74 -4.87 3.13
C GLY A 446 -2.31 -4.55 3.52
N SER A 447 -1.73 -3.63 2.75
CA SER A 447 -0.32 -3.30 2.78
C SER A 447 -0.06 -1.84 3.19
N GLY A 448 1.17 -1.52 3.58
CA GLY A 448 1.60 -0.17 3.98
C GLY A 448 1.85 0.73 2.77
N ILE A 449 3.09 0.79 2.29
CA ILE A 449 3.54 1.71 1.22
C ILE A 449 4.00 0.92 0.00
N GLU A 450 3.66 1.39 -1.20
CA GLU A 450 4.29 0.96 -2.46
C GLU A 450 5.06 2.12 -3.10
N ILE A 451 6.36 1.90 -3.38
CA ILE A 451 7.18 2.75 -4.25
C ILE A 451 7.20 2.11 -5.63
N PHE A 452 6.39 2.66 -6.54
CA PHE A 452 6.24 2.12 -7.89
C PHE A 452 7.00 2.94 -8.93
N ARG A 453 8.23 2.53 -9.30
CA ARG A 453 9.06 3.22 -10.32
C ARG A 453 9.47 4.67 -9.96
N HIS A 454 9.76 4.90 -8.68
CA HIS A 454 10.15 6.23 -8.18
C HIS A 454 11.45 6.22 -7.38
N ARG A 455 12.03 7.41 -7.25
CA ARG A 455 13.41 7.58 -6.78
C ARG A 455 13.57 8.64 -5.71
N ASN A 456 14.63 8.50 -4.94
CA ASN A 456 15.05 9.44 -3.90
C ASN A 456 13.95 9.71 -2.85
N ILE A 457 13.08 8.74 -2.59
CA ILE A 457 12.05 8.83 -1.56
C ILE A 457 12.65 8.42 -0.21
N ASP A 458 12.43 9.25 0.81
CA ASP A 458 12.81 8.94 2.18
C ASP A 458 11.59 8.46 2.98
N ILE A 459 11.70 7.29 3.62
CA ILE A 459 10.67 6.73 4.50
C ILE A 459 11.27 6.48 5.89
N PHE A 460 10.86 7.24 6.91
CA PHE A 460 11.51 7.15 8.22
C PHE A 460 10.61 7.43 9.42
N ASN A 461 10.98 6.87 10.58
CA ASN A 461 10.23 7.03 11.84
C ASN A 461 8.74 6.63 11.77
N ASN A 462 8.35 5.78 10.82
CA ASN A 462 6.99 5.27 10.75
C ASN A 462 6.86 3.97 11.57
N GLU A 463 5.62 3.63 11.90
CA GLU A 463 5.26 2.37 12.57
C GLU A 463 4.30 1.57 11.68
N PHE A 464 4.61 0.29 11.46
CA PHE A 464 3.83 -0.60 10.60
C PHE A 464 3.37 -1.83 11.38
N HIS A 465 2.07 -2.13 11.30
CA HIS A 465 1.43 -3.33 11.82
C HIS A 465 0.77 -4.08 10.67
N ILE A 466 1.49 -5.01 10.06
CA ILE A 466 1.03 -5.73 8.86
C ILE A 466 0.79 -7.19 9.20
N LYS A 467 -0.32 -7.73 8.70
CA LYS A 467 -0.73 -9.10 8.92
C LYS A 467 -1.04 -9.77 7.60
N ALA A 468 -0.69 -11.05 7.49
CA ALA A 468 -1.12 -11.90 6.40
C ALA A 468 -2.64 -11.82 6.21
N ALA A 469 -3.06 -11.59 4.97
CA ALA A 469 -4.45 -11.46 4.55
C ALA A 469 -5.02 -12.78 4.04
N PRO A 470 -6.36 -12.98 4.09
CA PRO A 470 -7.01 -14.09 3.39
C PRO A 470 -6.83 -13.95 1.87
N PRO A 471 -7.24 -14.97 1.08
CA PRO A 471 -7.30 -14.87 -0.37
C PRO A 471 -8.00 -13.60 -0.86
N SER A 472 -7.69 -13.20 -2.08
CA SER A 472 -8.36 -12.10 -2.77
C SER A 472 -8.99 -12.57 -4.07
N CYS A 473 -9.77 -11.69 -4.69
CA CYS A 473 -10.38 -11.92 -6.02
C CYS A 473 -9.34 -12.23 -7.13
N GLU A 474 -8.07 -11.88 -6.94
CA GLU A 474 -7.00 -12.13 -7.91
C GLU A 474 -6.09 -13.30 -7.54
N TYR A 475 -5.91 -13.54 -6.24
CA TYR A 475 -4.93 -14.49 -5.73
C TYR A 475 -5.57 -15.41 -4.69
N ASN A 476 -5.71 -16.69 -5.06
CA ASN A 476 -6.19 -17.77 -4.20
C ASN A 476 -5.11 -18.79 -3.84
N ASP A 477 -3.95 -18.72 -4.46
CA ASP A 477 -2.81 -19.61 -4.26
C ASP A 477 -1.75 -18.95 -3.38
N HIS A 478 -1.25 -17.77 -3.74
CA HIS A 478 -0.20 -17.04 -3.04
C HIS A 478 -0.51 -15.54 -3.04
N TYR A 479 -0.69 -14.94 -1.86
CA TYR A 479 -0.95 -13.50 -1.75
C TYR A 479 -0.13 -12.87 -0.65
N SER A 480 0.45 -11.72 -0.96
CA SER A 480 1.36 -11.01 -0.08
C SER A 480 0.78 -9.69 0.41
N THR A 481 0.97 -9.44 1.71
CA THR A 481 0.78 -8.15 2.36
C THR A 481 2.14 -7.61 2.78
N ASN A 482 2.45 -6.37 2.43
CA ASN A 482 3.81 -5.85 2.58
C ASN A 482 3.78 -4.52 3.33
N ALA A 483 4.64 -4.32 4.32
CA ALA A 483 4.76 -3.01 4.95
C ALA A 483 5.32 -1.99 3.97
N ILE A 484 6.39 -2.34 3.25
CA ILE A 484 6.91 -1.54 2.14
C ILE A 484 7.22 -2.45 0.96
N ARG A 485 6.68 -2.12 -0.22
CA ARG A 485 7.08 -2.70 -1.50
C ARG A 485 7.86 -1.69 -2.31
N ILE A 486 8.97 -2.15 -2.89
CA ILE A 486 9.77 -1.38 -3.85
C ILE A 486 9.76 -2.17 -5.15
N ALA A 487 9.17 -1.60 -6.20
CA ALA A 487 8.99 -2.29 -7.47
C ALA A 487 9.35 -1.41 -8.67
N ASP A 488 10.10 -1.97 -9.62
CA ASP A 488 10.31 -1.36 -10.95
C ASP A 488 10.08 -2.31 -12.13
N TYR A 489 9.63 -3.54 -11.85
CA TYR A 489 9.36 -4.59 -12.85
C TYR A 489 10.55 -4.89 -13.76
N GLY A 490 11.76 -4.99 -13.19
CA GLY A 490 12.95 -5.40 -13.95
C GLY A 490 13.52 -4.25 -14.79
N ALA A 491 13.31 -3.00 -14.37
CA ALA A 491 13.83 -1.85 -15.09
C ALA A 491 15.36 -1.89 -15.15
N ALA A 492 15.91 -1.55 -16.32
CA ALA A 492 17.36 -1.52 -16.51
C ALA A 492 18.03 -0.48 -15.58
N THR A 493 19.29 -0.73 -15.23
CA THR A 493 20.08 0.19 -14.40
C THR A 493 20.06 1.63 -14.94
N GLY A 494 19.66 2.60 -14.12
CA GLY A 494 19.54 4.01 -14.47
C GLY A 494 18.27 4.40 -15.23
N SER A 495 17.34 3.47 -15.47
CA SER A 495 16.08 3.73 -16.20
C SER A 495 15.27 4.88 -15.58
N PRO A 496 14.60 5.73 -16.38
CA PRO A 496 13.64 6.70 -15.86
C PRO A 496 12.45 6.02 -15.14
N GLU A 497 12.12 4.79 -15.54
CA GLU A 497 11.11 3.89 -14.94
C GLU A 497 11.66 3.06 -13.76
N GLY A 498 12.88 3.38 -13.31
CA GLY A 498 13.57 2.64 -12.25
C GLY A 498 13.20 3.09 -10.85
N SER A 499 13.35 2.18 -9.88
CA SER A 499 13.21 2.48 -8.45
C SER A 499 14.56 2.40 -7.75
N TYR A 500 15.18 3.56 -7.47
CA TYR A 500 16.53 3.65 -6.87
C TYR A 500 16.74 4.94 -6.09
N GLY A 501 17.79 4.98 -5.27
CA GLY A 501 18.13 6.11 -4.41
C GLY A 501 17.16 6.29 -3.24
N ASN A 502 16.19 5.40 -3.06
CA ASN A 502 15.25 5.47 -1.95
C ASN A 502 15.95 5.05 -0.65
N ARG A 503 15.60 5.71 0.46
CA ARG A 503 16.18 5.46 1.78
C ARG A 503 15.09 5.19 2.79
N ILE A 504 15.19 4.06 3.49
CA ILE A 504 14.17 3.61 4.44
C ILE A 504 14.82 3.31 5.78
N TYR A 505 14.55 4.15 6.79
CA TYR A 505 15.32 4.09 8.03
C TYR A 505 14.58 4.48 9.30
N ASN A 506 15.03 3.97 10.45
CA ASN A 506 14.46 4.26 11.77
C ASN A 506 12.95 3.96 11.89
N ASN A 507 12.39 3.08 11.06
CA ASN A 507 11.00 2.65 11.18
C ASN A 507 10.87 1.45 12.12
N LYS A 508 9.67 1.24 12.65
CA LYS A 508 9.29 0.06 13.43
C LYS A 508 8.30 -0.80 12.65
N PHE A 509 8.56 -2.10 12.60
CA PHE A 509 7.74 -3.07 11.87
C PHE A 509 7.29 -4.19 12.79
N HIS A 510 5.99 -4.46 12.79
CA HIS A 510 5.34 -5.58 13.45
C HIS A 510 4.65 -6.40 12.35
N ILE A 511 5.29 -7.49 11.93
CA ILE A 511 4.82 -8.31 10.81
C ILE A 511 4.36 -9.66 11.34
N THR A 512 3.09 -9.98 11.07
CA THR A 512 2.47 -11.22 11.53
C THR A 512 2.09 -12.12 10.36
N GLY A 513 2.70 -13.30 10.30
CA GLY A 513 2.28 -14.41 9.43
C GLY A 513 1.28 -15.31 10.13
N ARG A 514 0.30 -15.83 9.40
CA ARG A 514 -0.71 -16.78 9.90
C ARG A 514 -1.26 -17.63 8.77
N LYS A 515 -1.62 -18.87 9.04
CA LYS A 515 -2.34 -19.73 8.09
C LYS A 515 -3.83 -19.54 8.24
N PHE A 516 -4.56 -19.64 7.13
CA PHE A 516 -6.02 -19.67 7.14
C PHE A 516 -6.47 -21.12 6.94
N GLU A 517 -6.83 -21.83 8.01
CA GLU A 517 -7.20 -23.25 7.98
C GLU A 517 -8.32 -23.58 6.98
N LYS A 518 -9.19 -22.61 6.74
CA LYS A 518 -10.28 -22.69 5.75
C LYS A 518 -9.80 -22.81 4.30
N TYR A 519 -8.58 -22.37 4.02
CA TYR A 519 -7.96 -22.39 2.69
C TYR A 519 -6.65 -23.19 2.76
N PRO A 520 -6.72 -24.54 2.80
CA PRO A 520 -5.56 -25.38 3.06
C PRO A 520 -4.45 -25.24 2.00
N ASP A 521 -4.81 -25.00 0.74
CA ASP A 521 -3.86 -24.88 -0.38
C ASP A 521 -3.37 -23.44 -0.61
N TYR A 522 -3.88 -22.46 0.14
CA TYR A 522 -3.51 -21.06 0.03
C TYR A 522 -2.32 -20.72 0.93
N ILE A 523 -1.29 -20.09 0.36
CA ILE A 523 -0.10 -19.64 1.06
C ILE A 523 -0.19 -18.12 1.29
N PRO A 524 -0.64 -17.68 2.48
CA PRO A 524 -0.60 -16.29 2.86
C PRO A 524 0.82 -15.85 3.17
N MET A 525 1.19 -14.66 2.71
CA MET A 525 2.48 -14.05 2.99
C MET A 525 2.34 -12.67 3.63
N ALA A 526 3.19 -12.38 4.61
CA ALA A 526 3.42 -11.03 5.13
C ALA A 526 4.90 -10.66 5.11
N SER A 527 5.25 -9.44 4.73
CA SER A 527 6.65 -8.98 4.78
C SER A 527 6.83 -7.56 5.28
N ALA A 528 7.96 -7.27 5.95
CA ALA A 528 8.35 -5.88 6.18
C ALA A 528 8.78 -5.22 4.85
N PHE A 529 9.61 -5.93 4.08
CA PHE A 529 10.12 -5.45 2.81
C PHE A 529 9.92 -6.48 1.69
N PHE A 530 9.13 -6.10 0.68
CA PHE A 530 9.09 -6.76 -0.62
C PHE A 530 10.00 -5.98 -1.58
N TYR A 531 11.18 -6.50 -1.88
CA TYR A 531 12.20 -5.81 -2.66
C TYR A 531 12.33 -6.40 -4.07
N SER A 532 11.84 -5.66 -5.08
CA SER A 532 11.97 -5.99 -6.50
C SER A 532 12.34 -4.75 -7.33
N ALA A 533 13.55 -4.26 -7.09
CA ALA A 533 14.12 -3.14 -7.82
C ALA A 533 15.46 -3.52 -8.43
N SER A 534 15.62 -3.27 -9.74
CA SER A 534 16.82 -3.60 -10.50
C SER A 534 17.51 -2.40 -11.15
N ALA A 535 16.87 -1.23 -11.12
CA ALA A 535 17.39 -0.04 -11.77
C ALA A 535 18.53 0.66 -10.98
N GLY A 536 18.79 0.26 -9.75
CA GLY A 536 19.87 0.81 -8.93
C GLY A 536 19.75 0.46 -7.45
N ASP A 537 20.64 1.04 -6.64
CA ASP A 537 20.67 0.80 -5.21
C ASP A 537 19.57 1.57 -4.47
N ASN A 538 18.96 0.91 -3.50
CA ASN A 538 18.18 1.52 -2.43
C ASN A 538 18.82 1.16 -1.08
N GLU A 539 18.58 1.98 -0.06
CA GLU A 539 19.16 1.81 1.27
C GLU A 539 18.08 1.54 2.32
N ILE A 540 18.23 0.45 3.08
CA ILE A 540 17.29 0.06 4.14
C ILE A 540 18.10 -0.15 5.43
N PHE A 541 17.97 0.76 6.40
CA PHE A 541 18.87 0.75 7.56
C PHE A 541 18.31 1.27 8.87
N GLY A 542 18.84 0.80 10.00
CA GLY A 542 18.44 1.32 11.32
C GLY A 542 16.99 1.02 11.72
N ASN A 543 16.31 0.11 11.03
CA ASN A 543 14.92 -0.23 11.32
C ASN A 543 14.83 -1.30 12.43
N GLY A 544 13.78 -1.22 13.25
CA GLY A 544 13.40 -2.27 14.20
C GLY A 544 12.30 -3.14 13.61
N ILE A 545 12.53 -4.46 13.50
CA ILE A 545 11.62 -5.38 12.82
C ILE A 545 11.31 -6.56 13.74
N ILE A 546 10.03 -6.79 14.00
CA ILE A 546 9.52 -7.96 14.72
C ILE A 546 8.76 -8.83 13.72
N ILE A 547 9.24 -10.07 13.58
CA ILE A 547 8.65 -11.11 12.74
C ILE A 547 8.02 -12.15 13.65
N ASN A 548 6.70 -12.26 13.56
CA ASN A 548 5.91 -13.21 14.34
C ASN A 548 5.09 -14.10 13.42
N HIS A 549 5.45 -15.37 13.32
CA HIS A 549 4.61 -16.37 12.69
C HIS A 549 3.72 -17.04 13.73
N GLU A 550 2.39 -16.94 13.60
CA GLU A 550 1.42 -17.52 14.55
C GLU A 550 1.35 -19.06 14.43
N ASN A 551 1.52 -19.59 13.22
CA ASN A 551 1.49 -21.04 12.90
C ASN A 551 2.79 -21.55 12.21
N PRO A 552 3.97 -21.49 12.86
CA PRO A 552 5.30 -21.69 12.22
C PRO A 552 5.55 -23.10 11.63
N GLU A 553 4.65 -24.04 11.89
CA GLU A 553 4.60 -25.40 11.34
C GLU A 553 3.88 -25.50 9.99
N THR A 554 3.21 -24.43 9.56
CA THR A 554 2.48 -24.37 8.29
C THR A 554 3.38 -23.86 7.14
N ASP A 555 2.81 -23.81 5.95
CA ASP A 555 3.38 -23.24 4.72
C ASP A 555 3.18 -21.72 4.59
N ALA A 556 2.47 -21.08 5.52
CA ALA A 556 2.35 -19.63 5.55
C ALA A 556 3.73 -18.97 5.67
N GLU A 557 3.86 -17.78 5.13
CA GLU A 557 5.16 -17.13 4.96
C GLU A 557 5.21 -15.77 5.67
N VAL A 558 6.31 -15.52 6.38
CA VAL A 558 6.57 -14.20 6.96
C VAL A 558 8.05 -13.85 6.97
N PHE A 559 8.37 -12.66 6.46
CA PHE A 559 9.76 -12.22 6.27
C PHE A 559 10.00 -10.78 6.73
N ALA A 560 11.21 -10.51 7.22
CA ALA A 560 11.73 -9.16 7.27
C ALA A 560 12.08 -8.69 5.85
N PHE A 561 12.81 -9.52 5.09
CA PHE A 561 13.27 -9.18 3.76
C PHE A 561 12.93 -10.29 2.76
N TYR A 562 12.02 -10.00 1.83
CA TYR A 562 11.66 -10.85 0.70
C TYR A 562 12.20 -10.22 -0.58
N ILE A 563 13.30 -10.77 -1.11
CA ILE A 563 14.13 -10.13 -2.15
C ILE A 563 14.14 -10.99 -3.40
N GLY A 564 13.57 -10.47 -4.50
CA GLY A 564 13.51 -11.17 -5.78
C GLY A 564 13.26 -10.22 -6.94
N ASN A 565 13.72 -10.61 -8.14
CA ASN A 565 13.80 -9.73 -9.31
C ASN A 565 14.45 -8.38 -8.95
N ALA A 566 15.66 -8.46 -8.42
CA ALA A 566 16.38 -7.34 -7.83
C ALA A 566 17.85 -7.29 -8.26
N ARG A 567 18.41 -6.08 -8.37
CA ARG A 567 19.82 -5.85 -8.69
C ARG A 567 20.38 -4.71 -7.85
N GLY A 568 21.15 -5.07 -6.84
CA GLY A 568 21.71 -4.16 -5.84
C GLY A 568 20.93 -4.18 -4.53
N GLY A 569 21.00 -3.07 -3.81
CA GLY A 569 20.34 -2.89 -2.51
C GLY A 569 21.29 -3.05 -1.33
N ARG A 570 21.26 -2.07 -0.42
CA ARG A 570 22.09 -2.03 0.78
C ARG A 570 21.19 -2.10 2.01
N ILE A 571 21.28 -3.21 2.73
CA ILE A 571 20.45 -3.50 3.89
C ILE A 571 21.36 -3.59 5.11
N TYR A 572 21.34 -2.59 5.99
CA TYR A 572 22.36 -2.51 7.04
C TYR A 572 21.88 -1.97 8.38
N ASN A 573 22.52 -2.41 9.48
CA ASN A 573 22.22 -1.92 10.83
C ASN A 573 20.73 -2.03 11.24
N ASN A 574 19.96 -2.96 10.66
CA ASN A 574 18.60 -3.24 11.09
C ASN A 574 18.62 -4.20 12.29
N ASN A 575 17.66 -4.06 13.21
CA ASN A 575 17.47 -4.96 14.34
C ASN A 575 16.24 -5.83 14.09
N ILE A 576 16.43 -7.15 13.97
CA ILE A 576 15.39 -8.12 13.62
C ILE A 576 15.20 -9.09 14.78
N ILE A 577 13.97 -9.23 15.25
CA ILE A 577 13.56 -10.25 16.21
C ILE A 577 12.59 -11.18 15.49
N ALA A 578 12.88 -12.48 15.43
CA ALA A 578 12.09 -13.42 14.62
C ALA A 578 11.91 -14.80 15.27
N ASN A 579 10.75 -15.43 15.06
CA ASN A 579 10.49 -16.82 15.43
C ASN A 579 10.53 -17.81 14.23
N VAL A 580 10.81 -17.32 13.02
CA VAL A 580 11.02 -18.09 11.78
C VAL A 580 12.12 -17.42 10.94
N THR A 581 12.53 -18.05 9.83
CA THR A 581 13.54 -17.52 8.89
C THR A 581 13.13 -16.12 8.38
N PRO A 582 13.84 -15.04 8.75
CA PRO A 582 13.38 -13.69 8.43
C PRO A 582 13.86 -13.15 7.07
N ILE A 583 14.81 -13.80 6.40
CA ILE A 583 15.42 -13.29 5.16
C ILE A 583 15.31 -14.34 4.06
N TRP A 584 14.79 -13.95 2.90
CA TRP A 584 14.82 -14.75 1.68
C TRP A 584 15.41 -13.95 0.51
N VAL A 585 16.56 -14.42 0.01
CA VAL A 585 17.26 -13.84 -1.15
C VAL A 585 17.04 -14.70 -2.38
N ALA A 586 16.74 -14.08 -3.52
CA ALA A 586 16.31 -14.77 -4.73
C ALA A 586 15.09 -15.65 -4.46
N CYS A 587 14.06 -15.03 -3.89
CA CYS A 587 12.80 -15.69 -3.57
C CYS A 587 12.02 -16.07 -4.84
N SER A 588 10.82 -16.63 -4.66
CA SER A 588 9.91 -17.00 -5.75
C SER A 588 9.49 -15.86 -6.67
N TYR A 589 9.85 -14.61 -6.37
CA TYR A 589 9.64 -13.47 -7.27
C TYR A 589 10.76 -13.27 -8.29
N GLY A 590 11.88 -13.99 -8.17
CA GLY A 590 12.94 -13.99 -9.18
C GLY A 590 14.35 -13.86 -8.63
N ARG A 591 15.31 -13.82 -9.57
CA ARG A 591 16.74 -13.61 -9.33
C ARG A 591 17.06 -12.38 -8.46
N ALA A 592 18.08 -12.49 -7.62
CA ALA A 592 18.60 -11.36 -6.85
C ALA A 592 20.12 -11.22 -7.08
N GLU A 593 20.57 -10.03 -7.48
CA GLU A 593 21.98 -9.75 -7.75
C GLU A 593 22.54 -8.69 -6.81
N TYR A 594 23.79 -8.85 -6.36
CA TYR A 594 24.61 -7.84 -5.70
C TYR A 594 23.97 -7.18 -4.45
N THR A 595 23.04 -7.88 -3.80
CA THR A 595 22.45 -7.42 -2.54
C THR A 595 23.47 -7.51 -1.41
N LYS A 596 23.56 -6.45 -0.59
CA LYS A 596 24.50 -6.38 0.53
C LYS A 596 23.76 -6.27 1.86
N LEU A 597 23.97 -7.25 2.74
CA LEU A 597 23.41 -7.29 4.08
C LEU A 597 24.53 -7.12 5.11
N SER A 598 24.62 -5.94 5.74
CA SER A 598 25.77 -5.57 6.56
C SER A 598 25.41 -5.10 7.98
N GLY A 599 26.02 -5.65 9.02
CA GLY A 599 25.86 -5.15 10.39
C GLY A 599 24.43 -5.22 10.95
N ASN A 600 23.55 -6.04 10.36
CA ASN A 600 22.21 -6.25 10.91
C ASN A 600 22.30 -7.16 12.14
N SER A 601 21.44 -6.95 13.13
CA SER A 601 21.27 -7.84 14.28
C SER A 601 20.06 -8.73 14.07
N ILE A 602 20.21 -10.04 14.24
CA ILE A 602 19.16 -11.05 14.11
C ILE A 602 19.07 -11.82 15.42
N THR A 603 17.99 -11.61 16.16
CA THR A 603 17.73 -12.26 17.45
C THR A 603 16.59 -13.26 17.30
N ARG A 604 16.82 -14.49 17.74
CA ARG A 604 15.74 -15.47 17.89
C ARG A 604 14.79 -15.01 18.99
N ALA A 605 13.51 -14.91 18.65
CA ALA A 605 12.46 -14.53 19.60
C ALA A 605 12.38 -15.55 20.75
N GLU A 606 12.02 -15.07 21.94
CA GLU A 606 11.74 -15.93 23.09
C GLU A 606 10.61 -16.93 22.75
N TYR A 607 10.68 -18.14 23.30
CA TYR A 607 9.69 -19.21 23.09
C TYR A 607 9.55 -19.74 21.65
N THR A 608 10.48 -19.41 20.76
CA THR A 608 10.51 -20.01 19.41
C THR A 608 10.64 -21.53 19.49
N VAL A 609 9.60 -22.25 19.03
CA VAL A 609 9.53 -23.71 19.04
C VAL A 609 10.40 -24.40 17.97
N ARG A 610 10.69 -23.72 16.86
CA ARG A 610 11.42 -24.27 15.72
C ARG A 610 12.88 -23.78 15.68
N ASN A 611 13.81 -24.68 15.36
CA ASN A 611 15.12 -24.24 14.90
C ASN A 611 15.00 -23.82 13.44
N PHE A 612 15.37 -22.58 13.14
CA PHE A 612 15.36 -22.04 11.79
C PHE A 612 16.73 -21.47 11.45
N LYS A 613 17.06 -21.43 10.17
CA LYS A 613 18.26 -20.77 9.65
C LYS A 613 17.93 -19.30 9.38
N PRO A 614 18.86 -18.36 9.61
CA PRO A 614 18.57 -16.93 9.49
C PRO A 614 18.33 -16.47 8.04
N VAL A 615 18.77 -17.24 7.03
CA VAL A 615 18.67 -16.89 5.62
C VAL A 615 18.20 -18.09 4.82
N ARG A 616 17.19 -17.88 3.96
CA ARG A 616 16.80 -18.76 2.85
C ARG A 616 17.34 -18.17 1.54
N MET A 617 17.76 -19.01 0.60
CA MET A 617 18.32 -18.59 -0.68
C MET A 617 17.83 -19.45 -1.83
N GLY A 618 17.32 -18.82 -2.88
CA GLY A 618 16.81 -19.49 -4.07
C GLY A 618 15.38 -20.02 -3.94
N SER A 619 14.81 -20.43 -5.07
CA SER A 619 13.51 -21.09 -5.16
C SER A 619 13.50 -22.07 -6.34
N LEU A 620 12.98 -23.27 -6.10
CA LEU A 620 12.90 -24.34 -7.10
C LEU A 620 11.77 -24.14 -8.12
N GLU A 621 10.98 -23.07 -7.98
CA GLU A 621 9.90 -22.74 -8.93
C GLU A 621 10.42 -22.44 -10.33
N GLN A 622 11.60 -21.83 -10.45
CA GLN A 622 12.27 -21.60 -11.72
C GLN A 622 13.79 -21.78 -11.60
N PRO A 623 14.47 -22.29 -12.65
CA PRO A 623 15.92 -22.52 -12.61
C PRO A 623 16.77 -21.26 -12.38
N ASP A 624 16.28 -20.09 -12.78
CA ASP A 624 17.00 -18.81 -12.72
C ASP A 624 16.73 -18.00 -11.44
N TYR A 625 15.96 -18.55 -10.49
CA TYR A 625 15.70 -17.93 -9.18
C TYR A 625 16.90 -18.13 -8.26
N ILE A 626 18.00 -17.47 -8.62
CA ILE A 626 19.31 -17.59 -7.98
C ILE A 626 19.82 -16.28 -7.40
N ALA A 627 20.58 -16.36 -6.32
CA ALA A 627 21.37 -15.25 -5.79
C ALA A 627 22.71 -15.15 -6.52
N VAL A 628 23.11 -13.94 -6.92
CA VAL A 628 24.40 -13.71 -7.59
C VAL A 628 25.16 -12.55 -6.95
N GLY A 629 26.35 -12.82 -6.44
CA GLY A 629 27.20 -11.82 -5.80
C GLY A 629 26.61 -11.20 -4.53
N THR A 630 25.77 -11.94 -3.80
CA THR A 630 25.22 -11.47 -2.52
C THR A 630 26.33 -11.40 -1.46
N GLU A 631 26.34 -10.36 -0.62
CA GLU A 631 27.33 -10.22 0.46
C GLU A 631 26.65 -10.17 1.82
N PHE A 632 27.07 -11.04 2.74
CA PHE A 632 26.72 -10.97 4.16
C PHE A 632 27.95 -10.48 4.93
N ARG A 633 27.86 -9.30 5.53
CA ARG A 633 29.00 -8.65 6.18
C ARG A 633 28.71 -8.38 7.64
N SER A 634 29.36 -9.10 8.53
CA SER A 634 29.42 -8.76 9.95
C SER A 634 28.04 -8.64 10.63
N ASN A 635 27.06 -9.42 10.20
CA ASN A 635 25.72 -9.45 10.82
C ASN A 635 25.78 -10.17 12.19
N GLU A 636 25.17 -9.61 13.22
CA GLU A 636 25.19 -10.18 14.56
C GLU A 636 24.00 -11.12 14.76
N LEU A 637 24.24 -12.30 15.35
CA LEU A 637 23.19 -13.27 15.61
C LEU A 637 23.16 -13.62 17.10
N THR A 638 21.95 -13.57 17.68
CA THR A 638 21.70 -13.95 19.07
C THR A 638 20.73 -15.13 19.13
N GLY A 639 21.17 -16.24 19.73
CA GLY A 639 20.38 -17.48 19.81
C GLY A 639 20.34 -18.30 18.50
N LEU A 640 21.17 -17.96 17.51
CA LEU A 640 21.30 -18.61 16.21
C LEU A 640 22.76 -18.66 15.77
N GLU A 641 23.07 -19.58 14.86
CA GLU A 641 24.33 -19.59 14.09
C GLU A 641 24.07 -19.07 12.68
N PHE A 642 25.05 -18.37 12.09
CA PHE A 642 24.91 -17.92 10.70
C PHE A 642 24.99 -19.12 9.75
N VAL A 643 23.89 -19.39 9.06
CA VAL A 643 23.79 -20.43 8.04
C VAL A 643 22.83 -19.95 6.94
N VAL A 644 23.15 -20.29 5.69
CA VAL A 644 22.27 -20.11 4.54
C VAL A 644 21.56 -21.43 4.25
N ASP A 645 20.24 -21.36 4.11
CA ASP A 645 19.40 -22.45 3.60
C ASP A 645 19.20 -22.26 2.10
N GLU A 646 20.14 -22.77 1.31
CA GLU A 646 20.16 -22.60 -0.14
C GLU A 646 19.61 -23.82 -0.87
N THR A 647 19.02 -23.60 -2.04
CA THR A 647 18.71 -24.70 -2.98
C THR A 647 19.99 -25.16 -3.68
N ASP A 648 19.93 -26.31 -4.36
CA ASP A 648 21.07 -26.86 -5.12
C ASP A 648 21.36 -26.08 -6.44
N GLN A 649 20.73 -24.92 -6.63
CA GLN A 649 20.97 -24.07 -7.80
C GLN A 649 22.32 -23.35 -7.69
N HIS A 650 22.82 -22.84 -8.82
CA HIS A 650 24.13 -22.16 -8.84
C HIS A 650 24.03 -20.75 -8.22
N HIS A 651 24.13 -20.67 -6.90
CA HIS A 651 24.20 -19.41 -6.17
C HIS A 651 25.63 -18.90 -6.04
N SER A 652 25.82 -17.58 -6.00
CA SER A 652 27.12 -17.00 -5.60
C SER A 652 26.96 -15.95 -4.50
N TYR A 653 27.72 -16.11 -3.42
CA TYR A 653 27.68 -15.19 -2.29
C TYR A 653 28.95 -15.25 -1.43
N SER A 654 29.16 -14.23 -0.61
CA SER A 654 30.31 -14.11 0.29
C SER A 654 29.87 -13.83 1.71
N VAL A 655 30.60 -14.38 2.69
CA VAL A 655 30.39 -14.11 4.11
C VAL A 655 31.65 -13.45 4.67
N PHE A 656 31.48 -12.35 5.40
CA PHE A 656 32.57 -11.57 6.01
C PHE A 656 32.30 -11.34 7.50
N TRP A 657 33.37 -11.23 8.27
CA TRP A 657 33.32 -10.97 9.71
C TRP A 657 34.39 -9.96 10.13
N ILE A 658 34.08 -9.16 11.15
CA ILE A 658 35.06 -8.31 11.81
C ILE A 658 35.92 -9.14 12.76
N LEU A 659 37.24 -8.99 12.62
CA LEU A 659 38.23 -9.39 13.61
C LEU A 659 38.80 -8.14 14.28
N LYS A 660 38.62 -8.02 15.59
CA LYS A 660 39.26 -7.00 16.42
C LYS A 660 40.42 -7.64 17.20
N ILE A 661 41.60 -7.07 17.08
CA ILE A 661 42.82 -7.54 17.74
C ILE A 661 43.29 -6.41 18.66
N ASN A 662 43.37 -6.66 19.97
CA ASN A 662 43.96 -5.73 20.92
C ASN A 662 45.34 -6.24 21.32
N LEU A 663 46.35 -5.38 21.21
CA LEU A 663 47.73 -5.72 21.57
C LEU A 663 48.14 -5.10 22.89
N TYR A 664 48.71 -5.95 23.74
CA TYR A 664 49.28 -5.57 25.02
C TYR A 664 50.72 -6.06 25.13
N ASP A 665 51.54 -5.34 25.88
CA ASP A 665 52.80 -5.89 26.36
C ASP A 665 52.58 -6.77 27.61
N GLN A 666 53.65 -7.41 28.08
CA GLN A 666 53.62 -8.22 29.31
C GLN A 666 53.24 -7.42 30.58
N LYS A 667 53.21 -6.09 30.52
CA LYS A 667 52.80 -5.20 31.61
C LYS A 667 51.38 -4.66 31.40
N SER A 668 50.60 -5.28 30.51
CA SER A 668 49.24 -4.87 30.16
C SER A 668 49.14 -3.44 29.58
N ARG A 669 50.24 -2.90 29.04
CA ARG A 669 50.23 -1.61 28.32
C ARG A 669 49.86 -1.85 26.88
N VAL A 670 48.98 -1.02 26.34
CA VAL A 670 48.59 -1.08 24.92
C VAL A 670 49.79 -0.81 24.02
N LEU A 671 49.87 -1.54 22.91
CA LEU A 671 50.96 -1.42 21.93
C LEU A 671 50.48 -0.74 20.65
N SER A 672 50.61 0.58 20.59
CA SER A 672 50.27 1.37 19.40
C SER A 672 51.33 1.28 18.30
N GLY A 673 50.93 1.51 17.05
CA GLY A 673 51.84 1.56 15.89
C GLY A 673 52.57 0.26 15.55
N THR A 674 52.17 -0.85 16.17
CA THR A 674 52.77 -2.18 16.02
C THR A 674 52.20 -2.87 14.79
N GLU A 675 53.08 -3.39 13.92
CA GLU A 675 52.65 -4.11 12.71
C GLU A 675 52.01 -5.46 13.05
N ILE A 676 50.84 -5.71 12.46
CA ILE A 676 50.13 -6.97 12.49
C ILE A 676 50.00 -7.46 11.06
N LYS A 677 50.38 -8.72 10.84
CA LYS A 677 50.17 -9.42 9.57
C LYS A 677 49.13 -10.52 9.75
N ILE A 678 48.21 -10.65 8.81
CA ILE A 678 47.20 -11.70 8.81
C ILE A 678 47.36 -12.50 7.53
N MET A 679 47.50 -13.81 7.68
CA MET A 679 47.59 -14.78 6.59
C MET A 679 46.29 -15.58 6.52
N ASP A 680 45.79 -15.84 5.31
CA ASP A 680 44.68 -16.78 5.10
C ASP A 680 45.10 -18.24 5.39
N ARG A 681 44.16 -19.17 5.25
CA ARG A 681 44.41 -20.62 5.45
C ARG A 681 45.53 -21.20 4.57
N ASN A 682 45.86 -20.55 3.45
CA ASN A 682 46.89 -20.98 2.51
C ASN A 682 48.24 -20.30 2.79
N GLY A 683 48.32 -19.49 3.85
CA GLY A 683 49.52 -18.74 4.22
C GLY A 683 49.74 -17.48 3.38
N LYS A 684 48.76 -17.06 2.57
CA LYS A 684 48.85 -15.81 1.80
C LYS A 684 48.57 -14.61 2.70
N GLU A 685 49.44 -13.62 2.65
CA GLU A 685 49.23 -12.35 3.37
C GLU A 685 48.05 -11.60 2.74
N ILE A 686 47.04 -11.32 3.57
CA ILE A 686 45.82 -10.60 3.16
C ILE A 686 45.71 -9.23 3.82
N VAL A 687 46.34 -9.05 4.99
CA VAL A 687 46.36 -7.78 5.71
C VAL A 687 47.76 -7.58 6.30
N SER A 688 48.31 -6.38 6.09
CA SER A 688 49.47 -5.88 6.83
C SER A 688 49.18 -4.43 7.24
N GLN A 689 48.87 -4.22 8.51
CA GLN A 689 48.47 -2.93 9.06
C GLN A 689 49.08 -2.72 10.45
N ARG A 690 49.19 -1.47 10.88
CA ARG A 690 49.65 -1.13 12.23
C ARG A 690 48.45 -0.90 13.16
N THR A 691 48.62 -1.21 14.44
CA THR A 691 47.64 -0.84 15.46
C THR A 691 47.48 0.67 15.58
N ASP A 692 46.28 1.09 15.96
CA ASP A 692 45.94 2.47 16.27
C ASP A 692 46.58 2.94 17.60
N ASN A 693 46.23 4.15 18.04
CA ASN A 693 46.73 4.73 19.30
C ASN A 693 46.25 3.99 20.56
N TYR A 694 45.23 3.14 20.43
CA TYR A 694 44.71 2.30 21.52
C TYR A 694 45.30 0.89 21.49
N GLY A 695 46.24 0.61 20.57
CA GLY A 695 46.83 -0.71 20.41
C GLY A 695 45.88 -1.72 19.75
N SER A 696 44.85 -1.24 19.04
CA SER A 696 43.86 -2.09 18.39
C SER A 696 44.01 -2.10 16.86
N LEU A 697 43.67 -3.23 16.25
CA LEU A 697 43.42 -3.35 14.81
C LEU A 697 42.02 -3.93 14.60
N ARG A 698 41.21 -3.27 13.78
CA ARG A 698 39.88 -3.77 13.37
C ARG A 698 39.88 -3.98 11.87
N VAL A 699 39.67 -5.22 11.44
CA VAL A 699 39.67 -5.58 10.03
C VAL A 699 38.53 -6.53 9.71
N GLU A 700 37.93 -6.38 8.53
CA GLU A 700 36.90 -7.29 8.04
C GLU A 700 37.52 -8.30 7.07
N LEU A 701 37.26 -9.59 7.31
CA LEU A 701 37.88 -10.69 6.60
C LEU A 701 36.79 -11.67 6.11
N PRO A 702 36.94 -12.29 4.92
CA PRO A 702 35.98 -13.28 4.44
C PRO A 702 36.03 -14.55 5.30
N GLU A 703 34.90 -15.15 5.66
CA GLU A 703 34.90 -16.54 6.13
C GLU A 703 35.07 -17.48 4.93
N TYR A 704 34.21 -17.29 3.93
CA TYR A 704 34.20 -18.06 2.71
C TYR A 704 33.51 -17.30 1.56
N PHE A 705 33.77 -17.77 0.35
CA PHE A 705 33.06 -17.46 -0.87
C PHE A 705 32.40 -18.75 -1.39
N ALA A 706 31.13 -18.69 -1.75
CA ALA A 706 30.39 -19.76 -2.39
C ALA A 706 30.12 -19.41 -3.85
N ASP A 707 30.36 -20.37 -4.75
CA ASP A 707 30.08 -20.28 -6.18
C ASP A 707 29.54 -21.64 -6.67
N GLY A 708 28.22 -21.74 -6.75
CA GLY A 708 27.50 -23.00 -6.88
C GLY A 708 27.84 -23.93 -5.73
N ASN A 709 28.19 -25.18 -6.06
CA ASN A 709 28.55 -26.19 -5.07
C ASN A 709 29.99 -26.02 -4.52
N GLU A 710 30.77 -25.08 -5.07
CA GLU A 710 32.14 -24.85 -4.64
C GLU A 710 32.18 -23.80 -3.51
N LYS A 711 32.76 -24.18 -2.37
CA LYS A 711 32.94 -23.30 -1.22
C LYS A 711 34.42 -23.06 -0.93
N THR A 712 34.91 -21.87 -1.28
CA THR A 712 36.27 -21.42 -0.97
C THR A 712 36.31 -20.79 0.41
N VAL A 713 36.64 -21.60 1.42
CA VAL A 713 36.81 -21.14 2.80
C VAL A 713 38.17 -20.44 2.94
N SER A 714 38.22 -19.26 3.58
CA SER A 714 39.46 -18.48 3.82
C SER A 714 40.00 -18.62 5.24
N THR A 715 39.14 -18.97 6.20
CA THR A 715 39.47 -19.30 7.60
C THR A 715 40.06 -20.73 7.72
N PRO A 716 40.89 -21.04 8.75
CA PRO A 716 41.38 -20.19 9.82
C PRO A 716 42.45 -19.19 9.37
N TYR A 717 42.51 -18.06 10.07
CA TYR A 717 43.49 -16.99 9.86
C TYR A 717 44.68 -17.12 10.79
N THR A 718 45.89 -16.90 10.29
CA THR A 718 47.11 -16.80 11.11
C THR A 718 47.50 -15.34 11.32
N ILE A 719 47.45 -14.88 12.56
CA ILE A 719 47.79 -13.52 12.98
C ILE A 719 49.23 -13.54 13.49
N ILE A 720 50.07 -12.65 12.98
CA ILE A 720 51.49 -12.57 13.27
C ILE A 720 51.83 -11.18 13.79
N VAL A 721 52.44 -11.15 14.98
CA VAL A 721 52.95 -9.92 15.61
C VAL A 721 54.34 -10.21 16.17
N GLY A 722 55.37 -9.67 15.52
CA GLY A 722 56.76 -10.02 15.80
C GLY A 722 57.00 -11.53 15.65
N LYS A 723 57.37 -12.20 16.76
CA LYS A 723 57.56 -13.66 16.80
C LYS A 723 56.29 -14.43 17.18
N LYS A 724 55.26 -13.75 17.68
CA LYS A 724 54.02 -14.41 18.14
C LYS A 724 53.12 -14.72 16.95
N LYS A 725 52.53 -15.91 16.97
CA LYS A 725 51.52 -16.35 16.01
C LYS A 725 50.29 -16.88 16.75
N ILE A 726 49.10 -16.52 16.27
CA ILE A 726 47.83 -17.07 16.74
C ILE A 726 47.02 -17.49 15.52
N VAL A 727 46.36 -18.64 15.61
CA VAL A 727 45.42 -19.12 14.59
C VAL A 727 44.02 -18.92 15.13
N ILE A 728 43.13 -18.30 14.34
CA ILE A 728 41.73 -18.08 14.70
C ILE A 728 40.80 -18.58 13.60
N GLU A 729 39.76 -19.30 13.99
CA GLU A 729 38.65 -19.62 13.10
C GLU A 729 37.59 -18.53 13.19
N LEU A 730 37.31 -17.84 12.08
CA LEU A 730 36.42 -16.69 12.05
C LEU A 730 35.04 -17.10 11.51
N LYS A 731 34.10 -17.41 12.42
CA LYS A 731 32.69 -17.78 12.11
C LYS A 731 31.66 -16.72 12.53
N LYS A 732 32.14 -15.63 13.13
CA LYS A 732 31.39 -14.49 13.64
C LYS A 732 32.34 -13.34 13.90
N ASN A 733 31.78 -12.15 14.13
CA ASN A 733 32.55 -11.04 14.70
C ASN A 733 33.28 -11.51 15.95
N SER A 734 34.61 -11.34 15.96
CA SER A 734 35.48 -11.89 17.00
C SER A 734 36.44 -10.82 17.52
N GLU A 735 36.69 -10.86 18.83
CA GLU A 735 37.68 -10.01 19.49
C GLU A 735 38.72 -10.90 20.17
N ILE A 736 40.00 -10.56 20.00
CA ILE A 736 41.11 -11.26 20.66
C ILE A 736 42.07 -10.29 21.33
N ASP A 737 42.57 -10.70 22.49
CA ASP A 737 43.65 -10.02 23.19
C ASP A 737 44.97 -10.76 22.98
N MET A 738 45.99 -10.03 22.54
CA MET A 738 47.29 -10.55 22.19
C MET A 738 48.39 -9.88 23.02
N VAL A 739 48.92 -10.60 23.99
CA VAL A 739 50.12 -10.18 24.74
C VAL A 739 51.39 -10.52 23.97
N VAL A 740 52.24 -9.54 23.66
CA VAL A 740 53.52 -9.76 22.96
C VAL A 740 54.71 -9.24 23.78
N GLU A 741 55.86 -9.88 23.62
CA GLU A 741 57.12 -9.46 24.25
C GLU A 741 57.59 -8.15 23.63
N GLY A 742 57.37 -7.04 24.34
CA GLY A 742 57.76 -5.71 23.90
C GLY A 742 59.28 -5.55 23.88
N SER A 743 59.87 -5.58 22.69
CA SER A 743 61.02 -4.72 22.40
C SER A 743 60.47 -3.53 21.63
N VAL A 744 60.07 -2.47 22.34
CA VAL A 744 59.74 -1.19 21.71
C VAL A 744 61.05 -0.67 21.09
N PRO A 745 61.20 -0.58 19.76
CA PRO A 745 62.27 0.24 19.20
C PRO A 745 61.94 1.68 19.61
N LYS A 746 62.86 2.32 20.35
CA LYS A 746 62.74 3.73 20.70
C LYS A 746 62.59 4.61 19.47
#